data_AF-A0A7S3XM52-F1
#
_entry.id   AF-A0A7S3XM52-F1
#
_cell.length_a   1.000
_cell.length_b   1.000
_cell.length_c   1.000
_cell.angle_alpha   90.00
_cell.angle_beta   90.00
_cell.angle_gamma   90.00
#
_symmetry.space_group_name_H-M   'P 1'
#
loop_
_entity.id
_entity.type
_entity.pdbx_description
1 polymer ?
#
loop_
_entity_poly.entity_id
_entity_poly.type
_entity_poly.pdbx_seq_one_letter_code
_entity_poly.pdbx_strand_id
1 'polypeptide(L)'
;MAARAGLLGDVRHNHPAHWALAPHVNGRDRFDPAGAHLLVQLRFASAEAGEAVTPADRARIDAAALALTQGTGLALMAVEPLRSNALDSENFGFKDGISQPTPQWQTPLPTGQRWDDRVPDGEILQGYPTARDKGYAVPEQPDALLDRGSFLVVRKLRQYVGRLDARVTAEAARTGLPKELLLAKLMGRWRSGEPLADDTAVNDFNYEADRQGALCPFHAHIRRSNPRDLGGDQAFARSRMPRILRRGMSYGPPPNRQQPVDDADRGLVFMAYNAHLAEQFEVIQRWVAGGNASGGYSGQSDPLLGVVDANAGPRVYPFEHNKRAYEIDLGHEPFVTLQWGAYFFVPSVRALKALPGLVELPLPQLPAAPLPPAMPALTDYAAWQGWLEDSNRRDAAWAWVRQQPGGVVATAYGVLVGAAERVQEVLRNAPDRYSVSGYGERMADSVGVGFLGLDDDSGHREQAPVVNRVLEGVSEADAFMAAYQVATAGIAGLRQEAQALLAAFPASQKPADLPTDTPLDLERLSEGVLAALCRIWFGVPDGQHVWGTEFHPPGAAAAPRCPAALFRVSRYVFGPHPTPNVCAEGRSAGRGFTEAVDRWLAATPFEQLPKLTQAILAAARDVPGAPADLPTRTLAGVMLGFPPTTHANLLTTLAAWVQTRKLWDVQPLWHEVPAGASLPERYTAAVARLRPTLVATLNLRPTPFQIWRRARVDHRLGAVDVKAGDTLVVALGSATQQDPLRHHVAFGGDRADPAGPPPHACPGYGMGMGVMLGVIAAVLDAGVMRSTGSPTVVALAV
;
A
#
# COMPACT_ATOMS: atom_id res chain seq x y z
N MET A 1 -8.44 -9.17 -2.88
CA MET A 1 -9.63 -9.46 -2.04
C MET A 1 -9.85 -8.45 -0.92
N ALA A 2 -8.84 -8.10 -0.11
CA ALA A 2 -8.98 -7.15 1.02
C ALA A 2 -9.71 -5.84 0.66
N ALA A 3 -9.39 -5.23 -0.48
CA ALA A 3 -10.04 -4.01 -0.97
C ALA A 3 -11.56 -4.17 -1.23
N ARG A 4 -12.06 -5.40 -1.31
CA ARG A 4 -13.48 -5.73 -1.52
C ARG A 4 -14.12 -6.29 -0.25
N ALA A 5 -13.50 -6.16 0.92
CA ALA A 5 -14.01 -6.72 2.18
C ALA A 5 -15.43 -6.24 2.52
N GLY A 6 -15.71 -4.93 2.40
CA GLY A 6 -17.05 -4.40 2.61
C GLY A 6 -18.10 -4.97 1.64
N LEU A 7 -17.69 -5.32 0.42
CA LEU A 7 -18.53 -5.99 -0.56
C LEU A 7 -18.83 -7.44 -0.14
N LEU A 8 -17.81 -8.17 0.31
CA LEU A 8 -17.88 -9.58 0.68
C LEU A 8 -18.62 -9.81 2.02
N GLY A 9 -18.79 -8.75 2.81
CA GLY A 9 -19.24 -8.87 4.20
C GLY A 9 -18.11 -9.30 5.14
N ASP A 10 -16.85 -9.14 4.73
CA ASP A 10 -15.68 -9.36 5.58
C ASP A 10 -15.52 -8.17 6.53
N VAL A 11 -16.36 -8.15 7.56
CA VAL A 11 -16.42 -7.11 8.61
C VAL A 11 -16.13 -7.71 9.99
N ARG A 12 -15.92 -6.86 11.00
CA ARG A 12 -15.60 -7.29 12.38
C ARG A 12 -14.44 -8.29 12.35
N HIS A 13 -14.54 -9.44 13.03
CA HIS A 13 -13.48 -10.45 13.12
C HIS A 13 -13.01 -11.03 11.77
N ASN A 14 -13.73 -10.80 10.66
CA ASN A 14 -13.29 -11.17 9.30
C ASN A 14 -12.67 -10.00 8.51
N HIS A 15 -12.65 -8.79 9.06
CA HIS A 15 -12.10 -7.60 8.40
C HIS A 15 -10.60 -7.77 8.09
N PRO A 16 -10.07 -7.27 6.96
CA PRO A 16 -8.65 -7.41 6.60
C PRO A 16 -7.65 -6.87 7.61
N ALA A 17 -8.06 -5.92 8.45
CA ALA A 17 -7.26 -5.44 9.59
C ALA A 17 -7.05 -6.52 10.66
N HIS A 18 -7.78 -7.64 10.58
CA HIS A 18 -7.75 -8.73 11.56
C HIS A 18 -7.21 -10.05 11.02
N TRP A 19 -6.79 -10.06 9.75
CA TRP A 19 -6.22 -11.24 9.12
C TRP A 19 -4.85 -11.58 9.70
N ALA A 20 -4.62 -12.83 10.11
CA ALA A 20 -3.30 -13.28 10.58
C ALA A 20 -2.22 -13.27 9.49
N LEU A 21 -2.62 -13.30 8.20
CA LEU A 21 -1.76 -13.40 7.02
C LEU A 21 -0.92 -14.70 7.01
N ALA A 22 -0.21 -14.98 5.92
CA ALA A 22 0.58 -16.20 5.80
C ALA A 22 1.93 -16.07 6.54
N PRO A 23 2.43 -17.10 7.23
CA PRO A 23 3.79 -17.10 7.75
C PRO A 23 4.80 -16.91 6.61
N HIS A 24 5.67 -15.89 6.72
CA HIS A 24 6.73 -15.69 5.74
C HIS A 24 7.84 -16.72 5.99
N VAL A 25 8.40 -17.28 4.90
CA VAL A 25 9.53 -18.23 4.99
C VAL A 25 10.79 -17.67 5.64
N ASN A 26 10.92 -16.34 5.76
CA ASN A 26 12.05 -15.70 6.44
C ASN A 26 11.99 -15.89 7.99
N GLY A 27 10.86 -16.36 8.53
CA GLY A 27 10.63 -16.57 9.96
C GLY A 27 10.52 -15.29 10.81
N ARG A 28 10.52 -14.10 10.18
CA ARG A 28 10.53 -12.80 10.86
C ARG A 28 9.17 -12.13 10.87
N ASP A 29 8.41 -12.24 9.78
CA ASP A 29 7.16 -11.52 9.59
C ASP A 29 6.05 -12.40 8.99
N ARG A 30 5.01 -11.73 8.49
CA ARG A 30 3.87 -12.35 7.79
C ARG A 30 3.78 -11.73 6.40
N PHE A 31 3.39 -12.55 5.44
CA PHE A 31 3.22 -12.14 4.06
C PHE A 31 1.72 -12.08 3.73
N ASP A 32 1.26 -10.96 3.16
CA ASP A 32 -0.09 -10.86 2.59
C ASP A 32 -0.11 -11.57 1.23
N PRO A 33 -0.84 -12.70 1.07
CA PRO A 33 -0.87 -13.42 -0.20
C PRO A 33 -1.47 -12.60 -1.36
N ALA A 34 -2.15 -11.49 -1.09
CA ALA A 34 -2.56 -10.56 -2.14
C ALA A 34 -1.37 -9.85 -2.83
N GLY A 35 -0.18 -9.82 -2.20
CA GLY A 35 1.06 -9.34 -2.80
C GLY A 35 1.83 -10.42 -3.58
N ALA A 36 1.33 -11.66 -3.67
CA ALA A 36 2.00 -12.70 -4.43
C ALA A 36 1.81 -12.48 -5.94
N HIS A 37 2.91 -12.43 -6.68
CA HIS A 37 2.87 -12.45 -8.14
C HIS A 37 2.40 -13.81 -8.69
N LEU A 38 2.76 -14.90 -8.00
CA LEU A 38 2.46 -16.27 -8.41
C LEU A 38 2.02 -17.10 -7.19
N LEU A 39 0.98 -17.91 -7.38
CA LEU A 39 0.61 -19.01 -6.50
C LEU A 39 0.85 -20.32 -7.23
N VAL A 40 1.70 -21.19 -6.68
CA VAL A 40 1.94 -22.53 -7.23
C VAL A 40 1.25 -23.56 -6.34
N GLN A 41 0.30 -24.28 -6.91
CA GLN A 41 -0.38 -25.39 -6.24
C GLN A 41 0.27 -26.71 -6.67
N LEU A 42 0.85 -27.43 -5.72
CA LEU A 42 1.38 -28.77 -5.93
C LEU A 42 0.56 -29.78 -5.13
N ARG A 43 0.18 -30.89 -5.77
CA ARG A 43 -0.52 -32.00 -5.13
C ARG A 43 0.27 -33.29 -5.35
N PHE A 44 0.56 -33.99 -4.27
CA PHE A 44 1.18 -35.31 -4.28
C PHE A 44 0.44 -36.23 -3.33
N ALA A 45 0.59 -37.54 -3.53
CA ALA A 45 0.10 -38.52 -2.56
C ALA A 45 0.95 -38.45 -1.28
N SER A 46 0.30 -38.63 -0.13
CA SER A 46 0.98 -38.71 1.17
C SER A 46 2.06 -39.79 1.15
N ALA A 47 3.21 -39.51 1.79
CA ALA A 47 4.28 -40.49 1.91
C ALA A 47 3.88 -41.69 2.78
N GLU A 48 3.03 -41.48 3.78
CA GLU A 48 2.54 -42.50 4.70
C GLU A 48 1.01 -42.48 4.81
N ALA A 49 0.44 -43.60 5.28
CA ALA A 49 -0.99 -43.68 5.54
C ALA A 49 -1.39 -42.78 6.71
N GLY A 50 -2.52 -42.10 6.58
CA GLY A 50 -3.07 -41.24 7.62
C GLY A 50 -3.25 -39.80 7.17
N GLU A 51 -3.50 -38.95 8.15
CA GLU A 51 -3.98 -37.59 7.96
C GLU A 51 -2.97 -36.52 8.39
N ALA A 52 -1.86 -36.89 9.02
CA ALA A 52 -0.85 -35.94 9.47
C ALA A 52 0.17 -35.67 8.36
N VAL A 53 0.68 -34.44 8.28
CA VAL A 53 1.83 -34.11 7.42
C VAL A 53 3.09 -34.71 8.07
N THR A 54 3.72 -35.66 7.39
CA THR A 54 4.89 -36.38 7.91
C THR A 54 6.20 -35.63 7.65
N PRO A 55 7.32 -36.00 8.30
CA PRO A 55 8.64 -35.49 7.94
C PRO A 55 9.03 -35.78 6.48
N ALA A 56 8.58 -36.90 5.91
CA ALA A 56 8.81 -37.23 4.50
C ALA A 56 8.03 -36.30 3.56
N ASP A 57 6.79 -35.95 3.91
CA ASP A 57 6.01 -34.95 3.17
C ASP A 57 6.67 -33.56 3.25
N ARG A 58 7.18 -33.18 4.43
CA ARG A 58 7.93 -31.93 4.62
C ARG A 58 9.15 -31.87 3.71
N ALA A 59 9.95 -32.93 3.66
CA ALA A 59 11.12 -33.00 2.79
C ALA A 59 10.77 -32.85 1.30
N ARG A 60 9.62 -33.39 0.87
CA ARG A 60 9.11 -33.19 -0.51
C ARG A 60 8.70 -31.74 -0.77
N ILE A 61 8.06 -31.10 0.20
CA ILE A 61 7.70 -29.67 0.11
C ILE A 61 8.96 -28.82 -0.02
N ASP A 62 9.97 -29.08 0.81
CA ASP A 62 11.24 -28.33 0.80
C ASP A 62 12.00 -28.54 -0.51
N ALA A 63 12.02 -29.76 -1.05
CA ALA A 63 12.61 -30.05 -2.36
C ALA A 63 11.88 -29.32 -3.51
N ALA A 64 10.55 -29.26 -3.47
CA ALA A 64 9.78 -28.53 -4.46
C ALA A 64 9.99 -27.01 -4.36
N ALA A 65 10.06 -26.47 -3.14
CA ALA A 65 10.39 -25.07 -2.89
C ALA A 65 11.77 -24.69 -3.46
N LEU A 66 12.78 -25.54 -3.26
CA LEU A 66 14.10 -25.35 -3.83
C LEU A 66 14.07 -25.40 -5.36
N ALA A 67 13.39 -26.39 -5.94
CA ALA A 67 13.29 -26.55 -7.40
C ALA A 67 12.59 -25.36 -8.09
N LEU A 68 11.63 -24.72 -7.41
CA LEU A 68 10.93 -23.54 -7.93
C LEU A 68 11.75 -22.25 -7.86
N THR A 69 12.70 -22.14 -6.92
CA THR A 69 13.42 -20.89 -6.64
C THR A 69 14.84 -20.88 -7.21
N GLN A 70 15.50 -22.04 -7.26
CA GLN A 70 16.90 -22.15 -7.65
C GLN A 70 17.09 -21.79 -9.13
N GLY A 71 17.78 -20.67 -9.39
CA GLY A 71 18.12 -20.22 -10.75
C GLY A 71 16.94 -19.67 -11.56
N THR A 72 15.79 -19.43 -10.93
CA THR A 72 14.56 -18.95 -11.61
C THR A 72 14.32 -17.46 -11.44
N GLY A 73 14.98 -16.82 -10.47
CA GLY A 73 14.70 -15.43 -10.08
C GLY A 73 13.42 -15.27 -9.24
N LEU A 74 12.75 -16.37 -8.88
CA LEU A 74 11.59 -16.33 -8.00
C LEU A 74 12.03 -16.31 -6.53
N ALA A 75 11.44 -15.39 -5.76
CA ALA A 75 11.50 -15.39 -4.30
C ALA A 75 10.30 -16.14 -3.71
N LEU A 76 10.55 -17.14 -2.87
CA LEU A 76 9.49 -17.83 -2.14
C LEU A 76 9.08 -16.99 -0.93
N MET A 77 7.80 -16.66 -0.84
CA MET A 77 7.26 -15.79 0.20
C MET A 77 6.65 -16.59 1.35
N ALA A 78 5.80 -17.56 1.05
CA ALA A 78 5.09 -18.36 2.03
C ALA A 78 4.83 -19.79 1.50
N VAL A 79 4.65 -20.73 2.42
CA VAL A 79 4.28 -22.12 2.14
C VAL A 79 3.13 -22.52 3.04
N GLU A 80 2.04 -23.05 2.46
CA GLU A 80 0.83 -23.48 3.18
C GLU A 80 0.61 -24.98 2.92
N PRO A 81 1.06 -25.87 3.82
CA PRO A 81 0.83 -27.30 3.71
C PRO A 81 -0.65 -27.63 3.93
N LEU A 82 -1.25 -28.32 2.96
CA LEU A 82 -2.66 -28.72 2.98
C LEU A 82 -2.80 -30.23 2.88
N ARG A 83 -3.96 -30.73 3.26
CA ARG A 83 -4.30 -32.16 3.28
C ARG A 83 -5.77 -32.41 2.99
N SER A 84 -6.06 -33.62 2.53
CA SER A 84 -7.41 -34.19 2.53
C SER A 84 -7.59 -35.01 3.81
N ASN A 85 -8.70 -34.84 4.51
CA ASN A 85 -9.02 -35.71 5.65
C ASN A 85 -9.65 -37.02 5.16
N ALA A 86 -9.78 -38.01 6.05
CA ALA A 86 -10.45 -39.26 5.75
C ALA A 86 -11.88 -39.03 5.25
N LEU A 87 -12.29 -39.88 4.30
CA LEU A 87 -13.61 -39.85 3.65
C LEU A 87 -13.95 -38.51 2.99
N ASP A 88 -12.93 -37.74 2.59
CA ASP A 88 -13.08 -36.41 1.97
C ASP A 88 -13.89 -35.43 2.86
N SER A 89 -13.70 -35.53 4.19
CA SER A 89 -14.37 -34.67 5.16
C SER A 89 -13.59 -33.38 5.45
N GLU A 90 -14.29 -32.32 5.86
CA GLU A 90 -13.65 -31.12 6.44
C GLU A 90 -13.51 -31.26 7.97
N ASN A 91 -12.96 -30.26 8.67
CA ASN A 91 -12.58 -30.42 10.09
C ASN A 91 -13.77 -30.52 11.06
N PHE A 92 -14.96 -30.01 10.72
CA PHE A 92 -16.19 -30.28 11.48
C PHE A 92 -16.73 -31.71 11.26
N GLY A 93 -16.19 -32.44 10.28
CA GLY A 93 -16.46 -33.84 9.97
C GLY A 93 -17.53 -34.06 8.90
N PHE A 94 -17.96 -33.03 8.17
CA PHE A 94 -18.87 -33.18 7.04
C PHE A 94 -18.12 -33.58 5.78
N LYS A 95 -18.67 -34.54 5.02
CA LYS A 95 -18.20 -34.86 3.67
C LYS A 95 -18.34 -33.64 2.76
N ASP A 96 -17.25 -33.23 2.12
CA ASP A 96 -17.22 -32.10 1.20
C ASP A 96 -17.09 -32.58 -0.27
N GLY A 97 -17.21 -31.65 -1.22
CA GLY A 97 -17.01 -31.90 -2.65
C GLY A 97 -18.22 -32.47 -3.40
N ILE A 98 -19.37 -32.66 -2.75
CA ILE A 98 -20.55 -33.34 -3.32
C ILE A 98 -21.23 -32.53 -4.44
N SER A 99 -21.67 -31.30 -4.16
CA SER A 99 -22.36 -30.45 -5.14
C SER A 99 -21.37 -29.53 -5.83
N GLN A 100 -21.17 -29.76 -7.13
CA GLN A 100 -20.24 -29.02 -8.00
C GLN A 100 -20.89 -28.78 -9.36
N PRO A 101 -20.65 -27.63 -10.03
CA PRO A 101 -21.07 -27.45 -11.40
C PRO A 101 -20.32 -28.42 -12.34
N THR A 102 -21.03 -28.92 -13.34
CA THR A 102 -20.47 -29.77 -14.41
C THR A 102 -20.40 -28.96 -15.71
N PRO A 103 -19.22 -28.55 -16.18
CA PRO A 103 -19.14 -27.80 -17.44
C PRO A 103 -19.46 -28.70 -18.65
N GLN A 104 -19.91 -28.11 -19.77
CA GLN A 104 -20.52 -28.84 -20.90
C GLN A 104 -19.55 -29.78 -21.63
N TRP A 105 -18.26 -29.48 -21.61
CA TRP A 105 -17.21 -30.29 -22.22
C TRP A 105 -16.91 -31.62 -21.52
N GLN A 106 -17.44 -31.88 -20.32
CA GLN A 106 -17.30 -33.18 -19.67
C GLN A 106 -18.32 -34.19 -20.23
N THR A 107 -17.86 -35.42 -20.50
CA THR A 107 -18.68 -36.58 -20.94
C THR A 107 -19.96 -36.68 -20.12
N PRO A 108 -21.13 -37.01 -20.71
CA PRO A 108 -22.39 -36.98 -19.99
C PRO A 108 -22.35 -37.86 -18.73
N LEU A 109 -22.30 -37.21 -17.57
CA LEU A 109 -22.69 -37.80 -16.31
C LEU A 109 -24.22 -37.92 -16.30
N PRO A 110 -24.80 -38.97 -15.69
CA PRO A 110 -26.24 -39.03 -15.47
C PRO A 110 -26.69 -37.74 -14.76
N THR A 111 -27.60 -37.01 -15.39
CA THR A 111 -28.18 -35.80 -14.81
C THR A 111 -29.27 -36.22 -13.85
N GLY A 112 -29.36 -35.53 -12.71
CA GLY A 112 -30.49 -35.70 -11.81
C GLY A 112 -31.81 -35.36 -12.50
N GLN A 113 -32.89 -36.02 -12.11
CA GLN A 113 -34.23 -35.77 -12.67
C GLN A 113 -34.81 -34.45 -12.14
N ARG A 114 -34.45 -34.06 -10.90
CA ARG A 114 -34.96 -32.87 -10.21
C ARG A 114 -33.97 -31.72 -10.23
N TRP A 115 -32.68 -32.01 -10.28
CA TRP A 115 -31.62 -31.01 -10.35
C TRP A 115 -30.49 -31.44 -11.27
N ASP A 116 -30.05 -30.51 -12.11
CA ASP A 116 -28.97 -30.72 -13.05
C ASP A 116 -27.88 -29.65 -12.84
N ASP A 117 -26.70 -30.13 -12.44
CA ASP A 117 -25.56 -29.29 -12.13
C ASP A 117 -24.82 -28.77 -13.37
N ARG A 118 -25.24 -29.15 -14.59
CA ARG A 118 -24.62 -28.68 -15.82
C ARG A 118 -24.71 -27.17 -15.99
N VAL A 119 -23.60 -26.57 -16.44
CA VAL A 119 -23.43 -25.14 -16.69
C VAL A 119 -22.71 -24.88 -18.01
N PRO A 120 -22.96 -23.76 -18.71
CA PRO A 120 -22.11 -23.31 -19.81
C PRO A 120 -20.65 -23.19 -19.39
N ASP A 121 -19.73 -23.43 -20.31
CA ASP A 121 -18.29 -23.37 -20.05
C ASP A 121 -17.87 -22.00 -19.53
N GLY A 122 -18.53 -20.94 -19.99
CA GLY A 122 -18.35 -19.56 -19.54
C GLY A 122 -18.64 -19.32 -18.06
N GLU A 123 -19.30 -20.24 -17.35
CA GLU A 123 -19.42 -20.12 -15.89
C GLU A 123 -18.09 -20.45 -15.18
N ILE A 124 -17.20 -21.23 -15.81
CA ILE A 124 -15.93 -21.65 -15.21
C ILE A 124 -14.72 -21.05 -15.94
N LEU A 125 -14.79 -20.89 -17.26
CA LEU A 125 -13.67 -20.47 -18.11
C LEU A 125 -13.95 -19.13 -18.80
N GLN A 126 -12.95 -18.26 -18.83
CA GLN A 126 -12.94 -17.04 -19.63
C GLN A 126 -12.90 -17.36 -21.13
N GLY A 127 -13.46 -16.46 -21.95
CA GLY A 127 -13.54 -16.64 -23.40
C GLY A 127 -14.62 -17.65 -23.86
N TYR A 128 -15.63 -17.90 -23.03
CA TYR A 128 -16.80 -18.71 -23.38
C TYR A 128 -18.07 -18.03 -22.88
N PRO A 129 -19.23 -18.22 -23.56
CA PRO A 129 -20.48 -17.62 -23.12
C PRO A 129 -21.00 -18.28 -21.83
N THR A 130 -21.53 -17.44 -20.94
CA THR A 130 -22.31 -17.79 -19.75
C THR A 130 -23.78 -18.00 -20.11
N ALA A 131 -24.59 -18.44 -19.14
CA ALA A 131 -26.05 -18.47 -19.31
C ALA A 131 -26.68 -17.06 -19.39
N ARG A 132 -25.91 -16.00 -19.09
CA ARG A 132 -26.35 -14.61 -19.01
C ARG A 132 -26.10 -13.81 -20.29
N ASP A 133 -25.26 -14.31 -21.20
CA ASP A 133 -24.74 -13.54 -22.35
C ASP A 133 -25.69 -13.43 -23.54
N LYS A 134 -27.01 -13.57 -23.36
CA LYS A 134 -28.14 -13.32 -24.30
C LYS A 134 -27.81 -13.05 -25.81
N GLY A 135 -27.06 -13.95 -26.47
CA GLY A 135 -26.72 -13.85 -27.90
C GLY A 135 -25.56 -12.92 -28.26
N TYR A 136 -24.79 -12.41 -27.29
CA TYR A 136 -23.53 -11.71 -27.55
C TYR A 136 -22.43 -12.69 -27.97
N ALA A 137 -21.53 -12.23 -28.84
CA ALA A 137 -20.32 -12.98 -29.18
C ALA A 137 -19.35 -12.93 -27.99
N VAL A 138 -18.97 -14.09 -27.46
CA VAL A 138 -18.04 -14.20 -26.33
C VAL A 138 -16.89 -15.16 -26.67
N PRO A 139 -15.62 -14.71 -26.57
CA PRO A 139 -15.21 -13.33 -26.32
C PRO A 139 -15.49 -12.47 -27.56
N GLU A 140 -15.73 -11.17 -27.38
CA GLU A 140 -15.87 -10.25 -28.52
C GLU A 140 -14.58 -10.18 -29.34
N GLN A 141 -13.44 -10.21 -28.65
CA GLN A 141 -12.11 -10.35 -29.24
C GLN A 141 -11.29 -11.37 -28.46
N PRO A 142 -10.53 -12.26 -29.13
CA PRO A 142 -9.65 -13.19 -28.44
C PRO A 142 -8.58 -12.49 -27.60
N ASP A 143 -8.32 -13.01 -26.40
CA ASP A 143 -7.27 -12.54 -25.50
C ASP A 143 -6.28 -13.67 -25.21
N ALA A 144 -5.02 -13.49 -25.62
CA ALA A 144 -4.00 -14.52 -25.50
C ALA A 144 -3.63 -14.89 -24.04
N LEU A 145 -3.91 -14.01 -23.08
CA LEU A 145 -3.64 -14.20 -21.66
C LEU A 145 -4.87 -14.74 -20.92
N LEU A 146 -6.04 -14.17 -21.20
CA LEU A 146 -7.26 -14.43 -20.44
C LEU A 146 -8.06 -15.63 -20.97
N ASP A 147 -8.07 -15.87 -22.28
CA ASP A 147 -8.92 -16.92 -22.85
C ASP A 147 -8.58 -18.31 -22.29
N ARG A 148 -9.63 -19.05 -21.94
CA ARG A 148 -9.58 -20.39 -21.34
C ARG A 148 -8.87 -20.43 -19.99
N GLY A 149 -8.67 -19.29 -19.35
CA GLY A 149 -8.28 -19.21 -17.94
C GLY A 149 -9.49 -19.15 -17.01
N SER A 150 -9.25 -19.12 -15.71
CA SER A 150 -10.28 -18.98 -14.67
C SER A 150 -9.76 -18.09 -13.55
N PHE A 151 -10.61 -17.30 -12.92
CA PHE A 151 -10.23 -16.75 -11.62
C PHE A 151 -10.22 -17.86 -10.58
N LEU A 152 -9.28 -17.73 -9.64
CA LEU A 152 -9.15 -18.59 -8.47
C LEU A 152 -9.31 -17.74 -7.22
N VAL A 153 -10.34 -18.06 -6.45
CA VAL A 153 -10.56 -17.51 -5.12
C VAL A 153 -9.82 -18.38 -4.12
N VAL A 154 -9.04 -17.78 -3.22
CA VAL A 154 -8.38 -18.47 -2.11
C VAL A 154 -8.71 -17.77 -0.80
N ARG A 155 -9.24 -18.51 0.18
CA ARG A 155 -9.54 -18.02 1.52
C ARG A 155 -9.06 -19.03 2.56
N LYS A 156 -8.17 -18.63 3.46
CA LYS A 156 -7.77 -19.45 4.61
C LYS A 156 -8.75 -19.19 5.75
N LEU A 157 -9.55 -20.19 6.07
CA LEU A 157 -10.62 -20.14 7.06
C LEU A 157 -10.24 -21.01 8.25
N ARG A 158 -9.95 -20.40 9.41
CA ARG A 158 -9.73 -21.16 10.65
C ARG A 158 -11.05 -21.72 11.15
N GLN A 159 -11.07 -22.99 11.55
CA GLN A 159 -12.25 -23.68 12.05
C GLN A 159 -12.05 -24.05 13.52
N TYR A 160 -12.91 -23.54 14.39
CA TYR A 160 -12.87 -23.81 15.83
C TYR A 160 -13.73 -25.03 16.17
N VAL A 161 -13.19 -26.22 15.94
CA VAL A 161 -13.91 -27.49 16.12
C VAL A 161 -14.40 -27.67 17.56
N GLY A 162 -13.57 -27.36 18.56
CA GLY A 162 -13.96 -27.42 19.98
C GLY A 162 -15.13 -26.49 20.31
N ARG A 163 -15.12 -25.24 19.81
CA ARG A 163 -16.21 -24.26 20.02
C ARG A 163 -17.54 -24.77 19.47
N LEU A 164 -17.54 -25.31 18.24
CA LEU A 164 -18.75 -25.87 17.63
C LEU A 164 -19.23 -27.11 18.42
N ASP A 165 -18.32 -28.03 18.74
CA ASP A 165 -18.64 -29.27 19.43
C ASP A 165 -19.26 -29.04 20.82
N ALA A 166 -18.63 -28.17 21.62
CA ALA A 166 -19.11 -27.79 22.93
C ALA A 166 -20.49 -27.12 22.83
N ARG A 167 -20.67 -26.21 21.88
CA ARG A 167 -21.94 -25.51 21.71
C ARG A 167 -23.08 -26.44 21.32
N VAL A 168 -22.89 -27.27 20.29
CA VAL A 168 -23.94 -28.19 19.84
C VAL A 168 -24.24 -29.25 20.89
N THR A 169 -23.25 -29.70 21.66
CA THR A 169 -23.47 -30.64 22.77
C THR A 169 -24.37 -30.04 23.86
N ALA A 170 -24.12 -28.79 24.23
CA ALA A 170 -24.97 -28.07 25.19
C ALA A 170 -26.41 -27.89 24.67
N GLU A 171 -26.55 -27.48 23.41
CA GLU A 171 -27.87 -27.28 22.80
C GLU A 171 -28.63 -28.60 22.56
N ALA A 172 -27.93 -29.70 22.28
CA ALA A 172 -28.52 -31.05 22.21
C ALA A 172 -29.10 -31.46 23.57
N ALA A 173 -28.35 -31.25 24.67
CA ALA A 173 -28.84 -31.51 26.02
C ALA A 173 -30.05 -30.63 26.37
N ARG A 174 -30.03 -29.34 25.99
CA ARG A 174 -31.12 -28.39 26.28
C ARG A 174 -32.40 -28.68 25.49
N THR A 175 -32.27 -29.05 24.22
CA THR A 175 -33.42 -29.29 23.32
C THR A 175 -33.94 -30.72 23.37
N GLY A 176 -33.14 -31.67 23.88
CA GLY A 176 -33.41 -33.11 23.85
C GLY A 176 -33.24 -33.74 22.46
N LEU A 177 -32.69 -33.00 21.48
CA LEU A 177 -32.43 -33.50 20.13
C LEU A 177 -31.04 -34.13 20.02
N PRO A 178 -30.84 -35.14 19.14
CA PRO A 178 -29.51 -35.68 18.88
C PRO A 178 -28.55 -34.63 18.32
N LYS A 179 -27.30 -34.62 18.81
CA LYS A 179 -26.22 -33.74 18.33
C LYS A 179 -26.05 -33.79 16.81
N GLU A 180 -26.09 -34.97 16.21
CA GLU A 180 -25.98 -35.16 14.76
C GLU A 180 -27.08 -34.45 13.99
N LEU A 181 -28.31 -34.45 14.51
CA LEU A 181 -29.43 -33.76 13.89
C LEU A 181 -29.22 -32.25 13.91
N LEU A 182 -28.75 -31.69 15.04
CA LEU A 182 -28.45 -30.26 15.13
C LEU A 182 -27.37 -29.86 14.13
N LEU A 183 -26.26 -30.61 14.07
CA LEU A 183 -25.22 -30.42 13.05
C LEU A 183 -25.79 -30.48 11.64
N ALA A 184 -26.64 -31.47 11.35
CA ALA A 184 -27.29 -31.59 10.06
C ALA A 184 -28.21 -30.40 9.75
N LYS A 185 -28.93 -29.86 10.73
CA LYS A 185 -29.80 -28.68 10.57
C LYS A 185 -29.03 -27.38 10.33
N LEU A 186 -27.79 -27.27 10.82
CA LEU A 186 -26.91 -26.14 10.54
C LEU A 186 -26.30 -26.22 9.13
N MET A 187 -25.86 -27.41 8.72
CA MET A 187 -25.24 -27.62 7.41
C MET A 187 -26.27 -27.72 6.28
N GLY A 188 -27.38 -28.42 6.52
CA GLY A 188 -28.35 -28.88 5.53
C GLY A 188 -28.04 -30.27 4.96
N ARG A 189 -27.00 -30.96 5.48
CA ARG A 189 -26.63 -32.35 5.20
C ARG A 189 -26.18 -33.05 6.46
N TRP A 190 -26.38 -34.37 6.52
CA TRP A 190 -25.69 -35.22 7.48
C TRP A 190 -24.18 -35.20 7.22
N ARG A 191 -23.39 -35.53 8.24
CA ARG A 191 -21.91 -35.58 8.11
C ARG A 191 -21.45 -36.60 7.07
N SER A 192 -22.21 -37.67 6.87
CA SER A 192 -22.02 -38.69 5.83
C SER A 192 -22.29 -38.18 4.40
N GLY A 193 -23.05 -37.07 4.25
CA GLY A 193 -23.24 -36.35 3.00
C GLY A 193 -24.67 -36.33 2.47
N GLU A 194 -25.59 -37.11 3.03
CA GLU A 194 -27.00 -37.14 2.63
C GLU A 194 -27.68 -35.79 2.95
N PRO A 195 -28.44 -35.18 2.03
CA PRO A 195 -29.07 -33.88 2.24
C PRO A 195 -30.37 -33.99 3.03
N LEU A 196 -30.63 -33.01 3.91
CA LEU A 196 -31.84 -33.01 4.73
C LEU A 196 -33.13 -32.84 3.92
N ALA A 197 -33.07 -32.18 2.77
CA ALA A 197 -34.25 -31.96 1.93
C ALA A 197 -34.75 -33.25 1.25
N ASP A 198 -33.88 -34.26 1.12
CA ASP A 198 -34.20 -35.60 0.63
C ASP A 198 -33.01 -36.54 0.92
N ASP A 199 -33.14 -37.35 1.98
CA ASP A 199 -32.08 -38.24 2.45
C ASP A 199 -31.80 -39.42 1.51
N THR A 200 -32.67 -39.68 0.53
CA THR A 200 -32.47 -40.70 -0.50
C THR A 200 -31.62 -40.21 -1.68
N ALA A 201 -31.49 -38.89 -1.83
CA ALA A 201 -30.75 -38.26 -2.92
C ALA A 201 -29.29 -38.01 -2.53
N VAL A 202 -28.33 -38.25 -3.43
CA VAL A 202 -26.95 -37.77 -3.21
C VAL A 202 -26.86 -36.25 -3.44
N ASN A 203 -27.31 -35.80 -4.62
CA ASN A 203 -27.40 -34.37 -4.94
C ASN A 203 -28.61 -33.99 -5.82
N ASP A 204 -29.45 -34.94 -6.22
CA ASP A 204 -30.59 -34.74 -7.12
C ASP A 204 -31.84 -34.23 -6.39
N PHE A 205 -31.87 -32.96 -5.98
CA PHE A 205 -33.02 -32.32 -5.31
C PHE A 205 -33.03 -30.79 -5.60
N ASN A 206 -34.15 -30.09 -5.43
CA ASN A 206 -34.22 -28.63 -5.70
C ASN A 206 -34.96 -27.83 -4.61
N TYR A 207 -35.21 -28.43 -3.45
CA TYR A 207 -36.04 -27.89 -2.35
C TYR A 207 -37.53 -27.70 -2.66
N GLU A 208 -38.02 -28.14 -3.83
CA GLU A 208 -39.45 -28.03 -4.18
C GLU A 208 -40.35 -28.80 -3.22
N ALA A 209 -39.92 -29.99 -2.80
CA ALA A 209 -40.62 -30.78 -1.78
C ALA A 209 -40.52 -30.20 -0.36
N ASP A 210 -39.68 -29.18 -0.16
CA ASP A 210 -39.39 -28.54 1.14
C ASP A 210 -39.49 -27.00 1.05
N ARG A 211 -40.54 -26.52 0.38
CA ARG A 211 -40.79 -25.08 0.17
C ARG A 211 -40.92 -24.27 1.45
N GLN A 212 -41.34 -24.90 2.56
CA GLN A 212 -41.46 -24.24 3.87
C GLN A 212 -40.20 -24.36 4.74
N GLY A 213 -39.17 -25.10 4.30
CA GLY A 213 -37.94 -25.28 5.08
C GLY A 213 -38.11 -26.13 6.34
N ALA A 214 -39.11 -27.02 6.35
CA ALA A 214 -39.41 -27.91 7.47
C ALA A 214 -38.33 -29.01 7.61
N LEU A 215 -37.81 -29.50 6.48
CA LEU A 215 -36.76 -30.51 6.46
C LEU A 215 -35.36 -29.87 6.52
N CYS A 216 -35.05 -28.99 5.57
CA CYS A 216 -33.79 -28.27 5.48
C CYS A 216 -34.02 -26.78 5.76
N PRO A 217 -33.56 -26.23 6.90
CA PRO A 217 -33.81 -24.82 7.23
C PRO A 217 -33.33 -23.88 6.12
N PHE A 218 -34.06 -22.79 5.88
CA PHE A 218 -33.69 -21.79 4.86
C PHE A 218 -32.26 -21.29 5.03
N HIS A 219 -31.83 -21.11 6.28
CA HIS A 219 -30.54 -20.52 6.60
C HIS A 219 -29.41 -21.56 6.68
N ALA A 220 -29.70 -22.85 6.51
CA ALA A 220 -28.69 -23.90 6.50
C ALA A 220 -27.63 -23.63 5.42
N HIS A 221 -26.37 -23.96 5.72
CA HIS A 221 -25.22 -23.58 4.90
C HIS A 221 -25.38 -23.91 3.41
N ILE A 222 -25.79 -25.14 3.07
CA ILE A 222 -25.93 -25.55 1.66
C ILE A 222 -27.10 -24.87 0.93
N ARG A 223 -28.19 -24.52 1.65
CA ARG A 223 -29.39 -23.90 1.06
C ARG A 223 -29.19 -22.41 0.87
N ARG A 224 -28.38 -21.78 1.73
CA ARG A 224 -27.97 -20.38 1.59
C ARG A 224 -26.93 -20.18 0.49
N SER A 225 -25.94 -21.05 0.41
CA SER A 225 -24.88 -20.96 -0.61
C SER A 225 -25.34 -21.40 -2.00
N ASN A 226 -26.37 -22.26 -2.08
CA ASN A 226 -27.03 -22.65 -3.32
C ASN A 226 -28.52 -22.91 -3.05
N PRO A 227 -29.40 -21.89 -3.18
CA PRO A 227 -30.84 -22.05 -2.95
C PRO A 227 -31.53 -22.90 -4.02
N ARG A 228 -30.81 -23.23 -5.11
CA ARG A 228 -31.31 -23.91 -6.31
C ARG A 228 -32.42 -23.10 -6.99
N ASP A 229 -32.96 -23.63 -8.08
CA ASP A 229 -34.05 -23.01 -8.82
C ASP A 229 -35.38 -23.67 -8.43
N LEU A 230 -36.33 -22.87 -7.96
CA LEU A 230 -37.69 -23.27 -7.59
C LEU A 230 -38.75 -22.91 -8.65
N GLY A 231 -38.34 -22.37 -9.81
CA GLY A 231 -39.19 -22.18 -10.99
C GLY A 231 -40.18 -21.02 -10.94
N GLY A 232 -40.18 -20.19 -9.89
CA GLY A 232 -41.14 -19.09 -9.69
C GLY A 232 -40.55 -17.70 -9.42
N ASP A 233 -39.27 -17.60 -9.07
CA ASP A 233 -38.59 -16.33 -8.76
C ASP A 233 -37.53 -16.03 -9.84
N GLN A 234 -37.71 -14.94 -10.59
CA GLN A 234 -36.75 -14.56 -11.63
C GLN A 234 -35.37 -14.18 -11.08
N ALA A 235 -35.26 -13.84 -9.78
CA ALA A 235 -33.97 -13.55 -9.14
C ALA A 235 -33.10 -14.81 -8.97
N PHE A 236 -33.71 -15.99 -8.84
CA PHE A 236 -33.03 -17.28 -8.66
C PHE A 236 -33.25 -18.27 -9.81
N ALA A 237 -33.74 -17.78 -10.96
CA ALA A 237 -33.81 -18.58 -12.17
C ALA A 237 -32.46 -19.23 -12.46
N ARG A 238 -32.46 -20.50 -12.92
CA ARG A 238 -31.24 -21.30 -13.15
C ARG A 238 -30.19 -20.59 -14.01
N SER A 239 -30.60 -19.75 -14.95
CA SER A 239 -29.70 -18.95 -15.80
C SER A 239 -28.95 -17.82 -15.06
N ARG A 240 -29.40 -17.44 -13.86
CA ARG A 240 -28.85 -16.36 -13.04
C ARG A 240 -28.22 -16.85 -11.74
N MET A 241 -28.32 -18.15 -11.44
CA MET A 241 -27.80 -18.69 -10.20
C MET A 241 -26.27 -18.77 -10.25
N PRO A 242 -25.55 -18.14 -9.30
CA PRO A 242 -24.09 -18.15 -9.28
C PRO A 242 -23.56 -19.57 -9.04
N ARG A 243 -22.58 -19.99 -9.84
CA ARG A 243 -21.94 -21.31 -9.73
C ARG A 243 -20.45 -21.15 -9.55
N ILE A 244 -19.86 -21.97 -8.68
CA ILE A 244 -18.42 -21.99 -8.42
C ILE A 244 -17.94 -23.43 -8.32
N LEU A 245 -16.74 -23.71 -8.83
CA LEU A 245 -16.11 -25.03 -8.76
C LEU A 245 -15.12 -25.08 -7.59
N ARG A 246 -15.50 -25.72 -6.48
CA ARG A 246 -14.71 -25.71 -5.25
C ARG A 246 -13.65 -26.81 -5.25
N ARG A 247 -12.45 -26.48 -4.78
CA ARG A 247 -11.27 -27.36 -4.66
C ARG A 247 -10.53 -27.13 -3.33
N GLY A 248 -11.28 -26.79 -2.28
CA GLY A 248 -10.72 -26.53 -0.95
C GLY A 248 -10.00 -27.75 -0.36
N MET A 249 -9.05 -27.50 0.53
CA MET A 249 -8.32 -28.53 1.28
C MET A 249 -8.12 -28.10 2.73
N SER A 250 -8.06 -29.06 3.64
CA SER A 250 -7.84 -28.78 5.07
C SER A 250 -6.39 -28.39 5.35
N TYR A 251 -6.18 -27.55 6.36
CA TYR A 251 -4.86 -27.23 6.90
C TYR A 251 -4.82 -27.51 8.41
N GLY A 252 -3.60 -27.64 8.95
CA GLY A 252 -3.39 -27.91 10.36
C GLY A 252 -3.61 -29.39 10.74
N PRO A 253 -3.38 -29.74 12.01
CA PRO A 253 -3.51 -31.12 12.49
C PRO A 253 -4.97 -31.61 12.43
N PRO A 254 -5.20 -32.93 12.30
CA PRO A 254 -6.54 -33.51 12.40
C PRO A 254 -7.25 -33.12 13.70
N PRO A 255 -8.59 -32.99 13.69
CA PRO A 255 -9.35 -32.72 14.89
C PRO A 255 -9.25 -33.89 15.87
N ASN A 256 -8.95 -33.60 17.13
CA ASN A 256 -9.00 -34.60 18.19
C ASN A 256 -10.39 -34.58 18.86
N ARG A 257 -11.31 -35.38 18.33
CA ARG A 257 -12.70 -35.45 18.82
C ARG A 257 -12.86 -36.02 20.23
N GLN A 258 -11.78 -36.52 20.84
CA GLN A 258 -11.77 -36.99 22.22
C GLN A 258 -11.39 -35.87 23.21
N GLN A 259 -10.89 -34.73 22.73
CA GLN A 259 -10.52 -33.57 23.55
C GLN A 259 -11.57 -32.46 23.42
N PRO A 260 -12.25 -32.07 24.52
CA PRO A 260 -13.30 -31.05 24.48
C PRO A 260 -12.83 -29.62 24.12
N VAL A 261 -11.55 -29.29 24.36
CA VAL A 261 -10.96 -27.96 24.17
C VAL A 261 -9.87 -28.01 23.10
N ASP A 262 -10.25 -28.47 21.91
CA ASP A 262 -9.33 -28.60 20.78
C ASP A 262 -9.12 -27.26 20.07
N ASP A 263 -8.14 -26.48 20.55
CA ASP A 263 -7.84 -25.11 20.10
C ASP A 263 -6.73 -25.00 19.03
N ALA A 264 -6.23 -26.13 18.53
CA ALA A 264 -5.15 -26.12 17.53
C ALA A 264 -5.53 -25.31 16.27
N ASP A 265 -4.55 -24.61 15.68
CA ASP A 265 -4.76 -23.86 14.44
C ASP A 265 -4.95 -24.84 13.27
N ARG A 266 -6.21 -24.98 12.87
CA ARG A 266 -6.65 -25.81 11.75
C ARG A 266 -7.83 -25.14 11.05
N GLY A 267 -8.10 -25.62 9.84
CA GLY A 267 -9.27 -25.17 9.11
C GLY A 267 -9.24 -25.57 7.66
N LEU A 268 -9.85 -24.74 6.82
CA LEU A 268 -9.99 -24.98 5.39
C LEU A 268 -9.32 -23.85 4.62
N VAL A 269 -8.42 -24.20 3.70
CA VAL A 269 -8.08 -23.29 2.60
C VAL A 269 -9.12 -23.51 1.52
N PHE A 270 -10.15 -22.68 1.56
CA PHE A 270 -11.20 -22.64 0.56
C PHE A 270 -10.61 -22.17 -0.76
N MET A 271 -10.83 -22.95 -1.81
CA MET A 271 -10.43 -22.62 -3.17
C MET A 271 -11.63 -22.79 -4.09
N ALA A 272 -11.88 -21.80 -4.96
CA ALA A 272 -12.95 -21.88 -5.94
C ALA A 272 -12.55 -21.29 -7.28
N TYR A 273 -12.91 -21.99 -8.35
CA TYR A 273 -12.71 -21.59 -9.73
C TYR A 273 -14.02 -21.11 -10.34
N ASN A 274 -13.98 -19.96 -10.99
CA ASN A 274 -15.13 -19.36 -11.64
C ASN A 274 -14.68 -18.28 -12.65
N ALA A 275 -15.46 -18.06 -13.71
CA ALA A 275 -15.10 -17.09 -14.74
C ALA A 275 -15.34 -15.64 -14.32
N HIS A 276 -16.32 -15.36 -13.47
CA HIS A 276 -16.73 -13.99 -13.09
C HIS A 276 -16.88 -13.84 -11.58
N LEU A 277 -15.85 -13.34 -10.89
CA LEU A 277 -15.84 -13.16 -9.43
C LEU A 277 -17.08 -12.41 -8.93
N ALA A 278 -17.36 -11.25 -9.52
CA ALA A 278 -18.42 -10.34 -9.10
C ALA A 278 -19.83 -10.93 -9.25
N GLU A 279 -20.04 -11.83 -10.21
CA GLU A 279 -21.33 -12.46 -10.47
C GLU A 279 -21.49 -13.79 -9.74
N GLN A 280 -20.40 -14.39 -9.27
CA GLN A 280 -20.39 -15.75 -8.75
C GLN A 280 -19.92 -15.80 -7.29
N PHE A 281 -18.63 -15.94 -7.04
CA PHE A 281 -18.10 -16.06 -5.68
C PHE A 281 -18.53 -14.90 -4.77
N GLU A 282 -18.43 -13.65 -5.25
CA GLU A 282 -18.74 -12.49 -4.41
C GLU A 282 -20.23 -12.44 -4.04
N VAL A 283 -21.11 -12.92 -4.92
CA VAL A 283 -22.55 -13.05 -4.64
C VAL A 283 -22.80 -14.11 -3.57
N ILE A 284 -22.23 -15.30 -3.73
CA ILE A 284 -22.39 -16.40 -2.75
C ILE A 284 -21.83 -16.00 -1.39
N GLN A 285 -20.66 -15.36 -1.35
CA GLN A 285 -20.03 -14.93 -0.10
C GLN A 285 -20.89 -13.90 0.64
N ARG A 286 -21.55 -12.98 -0.07
CA ARG A 286 -22.51 -12.04 0.50
C ARG A 286 -23.72 -12.73 1.12
N TRP A 287 -24.24 -13.76 0.45
CA TRP A 287 -25.35 -14.56 0.98
C TRP A 287 -24.96 -15.26 2.28
N VAL A 288 -23.77 -15.86 2.32
CA VAL A 288 -23.20 -16.50 3.51
C VAL A 288 -22.99 -15.49 4.64
N ALA A 289 -22.43 -14.32 4.33
CA ALA A 289 -22.14 -13.29 5.35
C ALA A 289 -23.40 -12.67 5.98
N GLY A 290 -24.54 -12.67 5.28
CA GLY A 290 -25.82 -12.18 5.83
C GLY A 290 -26.95 -11.93 4.80
N GLY A 291 -26.68 -11.98 3.50
CA GLY A 291 -27.70 -11.78 2.46
C GLY A 291 -28.79 -12.87 2.43
N ASN A 292 -30.02 -12.52 2.08
CA ASN A 292 -31.15 -13.45 2.04
C ASN A 292 -31.34 -14.07 0.64
N ALA A 293 -30.68 -15.19 0.38
CA ALA A 293 -30.79 -15.91 -0.90
C ALA A 293 -31.84 -17.03 -0.91
N SER A 294 -32.23 -17.53 0.25
CA SER A 294 -33.08 -18.71 0.38
C SER A 294 -34.54 -18.39 0.72
N GLY A 295 -34.89 -17.11 0.89
CA GLY A 295 -36.26 -16.66 1.16
C GLY A 295 -36.68 -16.71 2.63
N GLY A 296 -35.74 -16.92 3.56
CA GLY A 296 -36.00 -16.92 5.00
C GLY A 296 -36.02 -15.51 5.63
N TYR A 297 -35.96 -15.42 6.97
CA TYR A 297 -35.92 -14.13 7.67
C TYR A 297 -34.56 -13.43 7.45
N SER A 298 -34.56 -12.15 7.06
CA SER A 298 -33.35 -11.40 6.70
C SER A 298 -32.41 -11.12 7.88
N GLY A 299 -32.90 -11.22 9.12
CA GLY A 299 -32.06 -11.09 10.32
C GLY A 299 -31.21 -12.33 10.61
N GLN A 300 -31.43 -13.43 9.91
CA GLN A 300 -30.66 -14.66 10.08
C GLN A 300 -29.51 -14.71 9.08
N SER A 301 -28.34 -15.16 9.55
CA SER A 301 -27.14 -15.36 8.73
C SER A 301 -26.86 -16.85 8.54
N ASP A 302 -25.76 -17.19 7.85
CA ASP A 302 -25.26 -18.56 7.85
C ASP A 302 -24.89 -18.98 9.28
N PRO A 303 -25.29 -20.17 9.75
CA PRO A 303 -25.05 -20.60 11.13
C PRO A 303 -23.57 -20.85 11.45
N LEU A 304 -22.75 -21.19 10.45
CA LEU A 304 -21.36 -21.59 10.60
C LEU A 304 -20.40 -20.45 10.24
N LEU A 305 -20.65 -19.77 9.13
CA LEU A 305 -19.76 -18.76 8.54
C LEU A 305 -20.28 -17.31 8.66
N GLY A 306 -21.49 -17.12 9.19
CA GLY A 306 -22.09 -15.80 9.35
C GLY A 306 -21.29 -14.90 10.29
N VAL A 307 -21.27 -13.59 10.01
CA VAL A 307 -20.49 -12.63 10.79
C VAL A 307 -21.16 -12.34 12.13
N VAL A 308 -20.55 -12.88 13.18
CA VAL A 308 -20.85 -12.61 14.59
C VAL A 308 -20.76 -11.13 14.94
N ASP A 309 -21.84 -10.62 15.55
CA ASP A 309 -21.88 -9.38 16.31
C ASP A 309 -21.88 -9.69 17.81
N ALA A 310 -20.80 -9.35 18.53
CA ALA A 310 -20.77 -9.57 19.97
C ALA A 310 -21.77 -8.67 20.73
N ASN A 311 -22.25 -7.58 20.11
CA ASN A 311 -23.13 -6.60 20.73
C ASN A 311 -24.62 -6.78 20.37
N ALA A 312 -24.97 -7.68 19.44
CA ALA A 312 -26.35 -7.86 18.98
C ALA A 312 -27.20 -8.80 19.84
N GLY A 313 -26.67 -9.30 20.97
CA GLY A 313 -27.34 -10.29 21.81
C GLY A 313 -27.18 -11.73 21.29
N PRO A 314 -28.00 -12.69 21.78
CA PRO A 314 -27.88 -14.10 21.44
C PRO A 314 -28.05 -14.39 19.95
N ARG A 315 -27.20 -15.29 19.40
CA ARG A 315 -27.28 -15.71 17.98
C ARG A 315 -28.23 -16.87 17.83
N VAL A 316 -29.51 -16.53 17.84
CA VAL A 316 -30.64 -17.47 17.78
C VAL A 316 -30.79 -18.08 16.38
N TYR A 317 -30.78 -19.42 16.27
CA TYR A 317 -31.02 -20.17 15.04
C TYR A 317 -32.30 -21.02 15.13
N PRO A 318 -33.40 -20.61 14.48
CA PRO A 318 -34.66 -21.34 14.48
C PRO A 318 -34.71 -22.42 13.40
N PHE A 319 -35.35 -23.55 13.69
CA PHE A 319 -35.67 -24.59 12.72
C PHE A 319 -36.87 -25.43 13.14
N GLU A 320 -37.50 -26.12 12.19
CA GLU A 320 -38.53 -27.12 12.48
C GLU A 320 -37.93 -28.53 12.50
N HIS A 321 -38.43 -29.39 13.37
CA HIS A 321 -38.26 -30.84 13.28
C HIS A 321 -39.51 -31.56 13.79
N ASN A 322 -40.01 -32.54 13.04
CA ASN A 322 -41.24 -33.29 13.36
C ASN A 322 -42.43 -32.38 13.71
N LYS A 323 -42.68 -31.34 12.91
CA LYS A 323 -43.77 -30.35 13.10
C LYS A 323 -43.69 -29.54 14.39
N ARG A 324 -42.52 -29.51 15.04
CA ARG A 324 -42.25 -28.70 16.22
C ARG A 324 -41.14 -27.70 15.91
N ALA A 325 -41.35 -26.45 16.32
CA ALA A 325 -40.33 -25.43 16.26
C ALA A 325 -39.30 -25.62 17.37
N TYR A 326 -38.04 -25.54 16.99
CA TYR A 326 -36.88 -25.51 17.86
C TYR A 326 -36.07 -24.25 17.58
N GLU A 327 -35.32 -23.85 18.59
CA GLU A 327 -34.42 -22.73 18.51
C GLU A 327 -33.17 -23.11 19.28
N ILE A 328 -31.99 -22.80 18.75
CA ILE A 328 -30.71 -22.96 19.47
C ILE A 328 -29.92 -21.65 19.49
N ASP A 329 -29.18 -21.42 20.57
CA ASP A 329 -28.22 -20.31 20.63
C ASP A 329 -26.88 -20.76 20.05
N LEU A 330 -26.35 -20.04 19.05
CA LEU A 330 -25.04 -20.30 18.45
C LEU A 330 -23.89 -19.70 19.25
N GLY A 331 -24.17 -18.91 20.29
CA GLY A 331 -23.18 -18.26 21.13
C GLY A 331 -22.55 -17.01 20.51
N HIS A 332 -21.72 -16.32 21.30
CA HIS A 332 -21.11 -15.03 20.97
C HIS A 332 -19.73 -15.15 20.30
N GLU A 333 -19.19 -16.35 20.15
CA GLU A 333 -17.91 -16.59 19.47
C GLU A 333 -18.14 -17.15 18.05
N PRO A 334 -17.29 -16.79 17.07
CA PRO A 334 -17.34 -17.39 15.74
C PRO A 334 -16.83 -18.83 15.75
N PHE A 335 -17.48 -19.70 14.97
CA PHE A 335 -16.99 -21.05 14.67
C PHE A 335 -15.95 -21.06 13.54
N VAL A 336 -15.97 -20.04 12.68
CA VAL A 336 -15.03 -19.87 11.57
C VAL A 336 -14.56 -18.42 11.51
N THR A 337 -13.26 -18.19 11.34
CA THR A 337 -12.69 -16.86 11.09
C THR A 337 -11.82 -16.84 9.84
N LEU A 338 -11.84 -15.72 9.12
CA LEU A 338 -11.00 -15.50 7.94
C LEU A 338 -9.59 -15.07 8.37
N GLN A 339 -8.60 -15.89 8.05
CA GLN A 339 -7.19 -15.63 8.37
C GLN A 339 -6.49 -14.79 7.30
N TRP A 340 -6.88 -14.97 6.04
CA TRP A 340 -6.53 -14.10 4.90
C TRP A 340 -7.30 -14.57 3.65
N GLY A 341 -7.36 -13.72 2.63
CA GLY A 341 -7.91 -14.12 1.33
C GLY A 341 -7.32 -13.34 0.16
N ALA A 342 -7.25 -14.00 -1.00
CA ALA A 342 -6.66 -13.48 -2.23
C ALA A 342 -7.44 -13.95 -3.47
N TYR A 343 -7.30 -13.19 -4.55
CA TYR A 343 -7.78 -13.56 -5.87
C TYR A 343 -6.57 -13.77 -6.77
N PHE A 344 -6.56 -14.87 -7.50
CA PHE A 344 -5.57 -15.18 -8.51
C PHE A 344 -6.27 -15.41 -9.85
N PHE A 345 -5.47 -15.41 -10.91
CA PHE A 345 -5.90 -15.86 -12.21
C PHE A 345 -5.09 -17.10 -12.60
N VAL A 346 -5.78 -18.13 -13.08
CA VAL A 346 -5.19 -19.37 -13.54
C VAL A 346 -5.24 -19.36 -15.07
N PRO A 347 -4.15 -18.96 -15.73
CA PRO A 347 -4.10 -18.87 -17.19
C PRO A 347 -4.13 -20.26 -17.83
N SER A 348 -4.50 -20.30 -19.11
CA SER A 348 -4.42 -21.52 -19.88
C SER A 348 -2.97 -21.95 -20.11
N VAL A 349 -2.73 -23.25 -20.35
CA VAL A 349 -1.39 -23.76 -20.71
C VAL A 349 -0.83 -23.05 -21.95
N ARG A 350 -1.71 -22.65 -22.88
CA ARG A 350 -1.32 -21.87 -24.06
C ARG A 350 -0.80 -20.48 -23.67
N ALA A 351 -1.51 -19.77 -22.80
CA ALA A 351 -1.09 -18.47 -22.28
C ALA A 351 0.26 -18.58 -21.55
N LEU A 352 0.43 -19.57 -20.69
CA LEU A 352 1.70 -19.82 -19.99
C LEU A 352 2.87 -20.05 -20.95
N LYS A 353 2.68 -20.86 -22.00
CA LYS A 353 3.71 -21.09 -23.03
C LYS A 353 4.02 -19.84 -23.86
N ALA A 354 3.06 -18.92 -23.98
CA ALA A 354 3.23 -17.67 -24.69
C ALA A 354 3.92 -16.58 -23.84
N LEU A 355 3.98 -16.73 -22.51
CA LEU A 355 4.55 -15.72 -21.59
C LEU A 355 5.92 -15.19 -22.04
N PRO A 356 6.91 -16.00 -22.47
CA PRO A 356 8.20 -15.48 -22.95
C PRO A 356 8.09 -14.50 -24.13
N GLY A 357 7.10 -14.69 -25.01
CA GLY A 357 6.79 -13.77 -26.12
C GLY A 357 5.87 -12.61 -25.72
N LEU A 358 5.42 -12.58 -24.48
CA LEU A 358 4.66 -11.49 -23.85
C LEU A 358 5.55 -10.61 -22.94
N VAL A 359 6.84 -10.96 -22.74
CA VAL A 359 7.77 -10.20 -21.89
C VAL A 359 8.58 -9.19 -22.70
N GLU A 360 8.19 -7.93 -22.54
CA GLU A 360 8.98 -6.70 -22.33
C GLU A 360 8.26 -5.54 -23.02
N LEU A 361 7.38 -4.88 -22.27
CA LEU A 361 7.47 -3.43 -22.31
C LEU A 361 8.56 -3.07 -21.28
N PRO A 362 9.55 -2.24 -21.65
CA PRO A 362 10.39 -1.57 -20.66
C PRO A 362 9.51 -0.97 -19.58
N LEU A 363 10.06 -0.75 -18.36
CA LEU A 363 9.46 0.11 -17.32
C LEU A 363 8.53 1.10 -18.01
N PRO A 364 7.19 1.01 -17.86
CA PRO A 364 6.29 1.71 -18.75
C PRO A 364 6.80 3.13 -18.84
N GLN A 365 7.29 3.53 -20.02
CA GLN A 365 7.44 4.94 -20.30
C GLN A 365 6.07 5.47 -19.96
N LEU A 366 6.04 6.33 -18.94
CA LEU A 366 4.78 6.77 -18.41
C LEU A 366 3.96 7.25 -19.58
N PRO A 367 2.73 6.72 -19.76
CA PRO A 367 1.92 7.14 -20.89
C PRO A 367 1.93 8.66 -20.86
N ALA A 368 2.34 9.26 -21.98
CA ALA A 368 2.46 10.71 -22.06
C ALA A 368 1.15 11.29 -21.53
N ALA A 369 1.24 12.19 -20.55
CA ALA A 369 0.04 12.76 -19.95
C ALA A 369 -0.86 13.25 -21.09
N PRO A 370 -2.13 12.78 -21.15
CA PRO A 370 -2.98 13.07 -22.28
C PRO A 370 -3.09 14.58 -22.42
N LEU A 371 -2.96 15.07 -23.64
CA LEU A 371 -3.14 16.49 -23.88
C LEU A 371 -4.56 16.88 -23.48
N PRO A 372 -4.71 17.99 -22.77
CA PRO A 372 -6.03 18.50 -22.46
C PRO A 372 -6.72 18.93 -23.77
N PRO A 373 -8.04 18.74 -23.89
CA PRO A 373 -8.79 19.11 -25.09
C PRO A 373 -8.77 20.63 -25.35
N ALA A 374 -8.61 21.43 -24.30
CA ALA A 374 -8.43 22.88 -24.39
C ALA A 374 -7.52 23.38 -23.26
N MET A 375 -6.70 24.39 -23.57
CA MET A 375 -5.86 25.09 -22.60
C MET A 375 -6.49 26.42 -22.19
N PRO A 376 -6.15 26.96 -21.01
CA PRO A 376 -6.49 28.33 -20.65
C PRO A 376 -5.96 29.33 -21.67
N ALA A 377 -6.66 30.47 -21.80
CA ALA A 377 -6.13 31.60 -22.56
C ALA A 377 -4.75 32.00 -22.00
N LEU A 378 -3.78 32.27 -22.88
CA LEU A 378 -2.41 32.62 -22.44
C LEU A 378 -2.38 33.86 -21.53
N THR A 379 -3.36 34.75 -21.63
CA THR A 379 -3.51 35.97 -20.84
C THR A 379 -4.21 35.78 -19.49
N ASP A 380 -4.75 34.59 -19.20
CA ASP A 380 -5.51 34.33 -17.96
C ASP A 380 -4.58 33.81 -16.85
N TYR A 381 -4.09 34.73 -16.03
CA TYR A 381 -3.20 34.40 -14.90
C TYR A 381 -3.81 33.39 -13.93
N ALA A 382 -5.07 33.59 -13.52
CA ALA A 382 -5.70 32.80 -12.46
C ALA A 382 -5.93 31.35 -12.93
N ALA A 383 -6.32 31.18 -14.20
CA ALA A 383 -6.47 29.85 -14.78
C ALA A 383 -5.12 29.11 -14.87
N TRP A 384 -4.05 29.78 -15.34
CA TRP A 384 -2.72 29.17 -15.38
C TRP A 384 -2.18 28.83 -13.99
N GLN A 385 -2.39 29.71 -13.01
CA GLN A 385 -2.05 29.43 -11.61
C GLN A 385 -2.77 28.17 -11.11
N GLY A 386 -4.09 28.09 -11.28
CA GLY A 386 -4.86 26.92 -10.86
C GLY A 386 -4.43 25.62 -11.54
N TRP A 387 -4.07 25.67 -12.83
CA TRP A 387 -3.61 24.49 -13.56
C TRP A 387 -2.22 24.02 -13.15
N LEU A 388 -1.29 24.94 -12.89
CA LEU A 388 0.09 24.59 -12.53
C LEU A 388 0.24 24.21 -11.05
N GLU A 389 -0.62 24.73 -10.18
CA GLU A 389 -0.59 24.45 -8.73
C GLU A 389 -1.50 23.26 -8.33
N ASP A 390 -2.46 22.85 -9.17
CA ASP A 390 -3.25 21.62 -8.98
C ASP A 390 -2.53 20.40 -9.58
N SER A 391 -2.12 19.47 -8.70
CA SER A 391 -1.45 18.22 -9.09
C SER A 391 -2.24 17.34 -10.07
N ASN A 392 -3.56 17.49 -10.17
CA ASN A 392 -4.39 16.72 -11.11
C ASN A 392 -4.36 17.26 -12.55
N ARG A 393 -3.96 18.53 -12.73
CA ARG A 393 -3.94 19.22 -14.03
C ARG A 393 -2.53 19.59 -14.49
N ARG A 394 -1.61 19.79 -13.54
CA ARG A 394 -0.24 20.24 -13.76
C ARG A 394 0.49 19.41 -14.81
N ASP A 395 0.42 18.08 -14.71
CA ASP A 395 1.17 17.19 -15.60
C ASP A 395 0.70 17.32 -17.07
N ALA A 396 -0.62 17.51 -17.28
CA ALA A 396 -1.20 17.76 -18.59
C ALA A 396 -0.81 19.15 -19.15
N ALA A 397 -0.77 20.18 -18.29
CA ALA A 397 -0.28 21.50 -18.69
C ALA A 397 1.17 21.45 -19.19
N TRP A 398 2.06 20.79 -18.44
CA TRP A 398 3.46 20.67 -18.84
C TRP A 398 3.67 19.78 -20.06
N ALA A 399 2.86 18.73 -20.24
CA ALA A 399 2.86 17.96 -21.49
C ALA A 399 2.51 18.82 -22.69
N TRP A 400 1.52 19.72 -22.56
CA TRP A 400 1.18 20.68 -23.61
C TRP A 400 2.30 21.70 -23.86
N VAL A 401 2.93 22.24 -22.80
CA VAL A 401 4.07 23.18 -22.93
C VAL A 401 5.23 22.55 -23.70
N ARG A 402 5.56 21.28 -23.42
CA ARG A 402 6.63 20.56 -24.13
C ARG A 402 6.39 20.42 -25.63
N GLN A 403 5.14 20.42 -26.09
CA GLN A 403 4.79 20.32 -27.50
C GLN A 403 4.79 21.66 -28.24
N GLN A 404 4.87 22.78 -27.51
CA GLN A 404 4.98 24.08 -28.16
C GLN A 404 6.36 24.24 -28.79
N PRO A 405 6.52 25.11 -29.81
CA PRO A 405 7.82 25.32 -30.47
C PRO A 405 8.94 25.65 -29.47
N GLY A 406 9.94 24.77 -29.40
CA GLY A 406 11.05 24.88 -28.46
C GLY A 406 10.73 24.50 -27.01
N GLY A 407 9.51 24.05 -26.70
CA GLY A 407 9.07 23.62 -25.38
C GLY A 407 8.95 24.74 -24.34
N VAL A 408 8.67 25.95 -24.82
CA VAL A 408 8.60 27.19 -24.04
C VAL A 408 7.39 28.01 -24.46
N VAL A 409 6.68 28.60 -23.50
CA VAL A 409 5.45 29.38 -23.76
C VAL A 409 5.42 30.63 -22.89
N ALA A 410 5.14 31.79 -23.48
CA ALA A 410 4.84 33.00 -22.74
C ALA A 410 3.35 33.01 -22.30
N THR A 411 3.11 33.20 -21.01
CA THR A 411 1.76 33.30 -20.42
C THR A 411 1.71 34.46 -19.42
N ALA A 412 0.52 34.85 -18.98
CA ALA A 412 0.34 35.83 -17.91
C ALA A 412 0.93 35.36 -16.56
N TYR A 413 1.06 34.03 -16.34
CA TYR A 413 1.71 33.47 -15.14
C TYR A 413 3.25 33.56 -15.19
N GLY A 414 3.81 33.74 -16.39
CA GLY A 414 5.25 33.79 -16.65
C GLY A 414 5.63 33.05 -17.93
N VAL A 415 6.92 33.05 -18.24
CA VAL A 415 7.50 32.24 -19.32
C VAL A 415 7.68 30.81 -18.82
N LEU A 416 6.83 29.90 -19.29
CA LEU A 416 6.82 28.49 -18.90
C LEU A 416 7.90 27.74 -19.68
N VAL A 417 8.84 27.11 -18.99
CA VAL A 417 9.97 26.36 -19.57
C VAL A 417 9.79 24.88 -19.23
N GLY A 418 9.30 24.10 -20.20
CA GLY A 418 8.90 22.70 -19.99
C GLY A 418 9.81 21.65 -20.61
N ALA A 419 10.50 21.97 -21.72
CA ALA A 419 11.41 21.01 -22.35
C ALA A 419 12.71 20.84 -21.57
N ALA A 420 13.18 19.59 -21.42
CA ALA A 420 14.35 19.22 -20.63
C ALA A 420 15.60 20.02 -21.03
N GLU A 421 15.88 20.14 -22.33
CA GLU A 421 17.02 20.92 -22.83
C GLU A 421 16.93 22.40 -22.44
N ARG A 422 15.74 23.00 -22.46
CA ARG A 422 15.54 24.42 -22.10
C ARG A 422 15.57 24.65 -20.61
N VAL A 423 15.03 23.72 -19.82
CA VAL A 423 15.18 23.73 -18.37
C VAL A 423 16.67 23.71 -18.02
N GLN A 424 17.48 22.87 -18.67
CA GLN A 424 18.92 22.84 -18.44
C GLN A 424 19.65 24.09 -18.92
N GLU A 425 19.27 24.66 -20.06
CA GLU A 425 19.79 25.95 -20.54
C GLU A 425 19.60 27.03 -19.46
N VAL A 426 18.42 27.09 -18.84
CA VAL A 426 18.11 28.05 -17.77
C VAL A 426 18.91 27.76 -16.50
N LEU A 427 19.04 26.49 -16.10
CA LEU A 427 19.77 26.10 -14.89
C LEU A 427 21.28 26.35 -15.01
N ARG A 428 21.87 26.05 -16.17
CA ARG A 428 23.31 26.28 -16.44
C ARG A 428 23.67 27.76 -16.49
N ASN A 429 22.72 28.61 -16.92
CA ASN A 429 22.88 30.06 -16.97
C ASN A 429 24.20 30.52 -17.66
N ALA A 430 24.53 29.90 -18.79
CA ALA A 430 25.73 30.20 -19.58
C ALA A 430 25.35 30.45 -21.05
N PRO A 431 25.33 31.72 -21.52
CA PRO A 431 25.75 32.94 -20.81
C PRO A 431 24.76 33.37 -19.71
N ASP A 432 25.23 34.24 -18.82
CA ASP A 432 24.53 34.74 -17.64
C ASP A 432 23.31 35.60 -18.02
N ARG A 433 22.13 34.97 -18.06
CA ARG A 433 20.85 35.54 -18.52
C ARG A 433 19.76 35.52 -17.46
N TYR A 434 19.92 34.72 -16.41
CA TYR A 434 18.90 34.43 -15.42
C TYR A 434 19.41 34.72 -14.02
N SER A 435 18.53 35.23 -13.18
CA SER A 435 18.84 35.64 -11.82
C SER A 435 17.97 34.90 -10.80
N VAL A 436 18.56 34.58 -9.66
CA VAL A 436 17.87 34.11 -8.44
C VAL A 436 17.59 35.22 -7.44
N SER A 437 17.84 36.49 -7.78
CA SER A 437 17.63 37.66 -6.91
C SER A 437 16.22 37.73 -6.30
N GLY A 438 15.20 37.21 -6.99
CA GLY A 438 13.85 37.12 -6.45
C GLY A 438 13.72 36.19 -5.22
N TYR A 439 14.57 35.16 -5.10
CA TYR A 439 14.73 34.42 -3.85
C TYR A 439 15.44 35.27 -2.79
N GLY A 440 16.51 35.98 -3.18
CA GLY A 440 17.24 36.89 -2.30
C GLY A 440 16.34 37.95 -1.67
N GLU A 441 15.48 38.61 -2.45
CA GLU A 441 14.46 39.57 -2.00
C GLU A 441 13.57 38.97 -0.89
N ARG A 442 13.08 37.74 -1.10
CA ARG A 442 12.22 37.07 -0.10
C ARG A 442 12.99 36.55 1.10
N MET A 443 14.24 36.13 0.90
CA MET A 443 15.13 35.73 2.00
C MET A 443 15.48 36.91 2.89
N ALA A 444 15.72 38.11 2.32
CA ALA A 444 15.95 39.33 3.08
C ALA A 444 14.84 39.62 4.10
N ASP A 445 13.58 39.40 3.69
CA ASP A 445 12.39 39.60 4.51
C ASP A 445 12.09 38.46 5.52
N SER A 446 12.86 37.36 5.47
CA SER A 446 12.62 36.14 6.25
C SER A 446 13.86 35.66 7.00
N VAL A 447 14.67 34.78 6.40
CA VAL A 447 15.82 34.12 7.05
C VAL A 447 17.14 34.90 6.93
N GLY A 448 17.14 36.00 6.19
CA GLY A 448 18.32 36.76 5.78
C GLY A 448 18.89 36.27 4.45
N VAL A 449 19.48 37.19 3.67
CA VAL A 449 20.10 36.86 2.38
C VAL A 449 21.36 36.03 2.63
N GLY A 450 21.39 34.83 2.05
CA GLY A 450 22.58 33.99 1.95
C GLY A 450 22.76 33.50 0.51
N PHE A 451 23.82 32.73 0.26
CA PHE A 451 24.22 32.32 -1.10
C PHE A 451 23.10 31.70 -1.95
N LEU A 452 22.09 31.03 -1.36
CA LEU A 452 20.93 30.49 -2.11
C LEU A 452 20.13 31.54 -2.90
N GLY A 453 20.16 32.81 -2.47
CA GLY A 453 19.44 33.92 -3.10
C GLY A 453 20.35 34.93 -3.78
N LEU A 454 21.63 34.60 -3.99
CA LEU A 454 22.62 35.46 -4.63
C LEU A 454 22.96 34.95 -6.02
N ASP A 455 23.16 35.87 -6.95
CA ASP A 455 23.81 35.64 -8.24
C ASP A 455 25.34 35.74 -8.10
N ASP A 456 26.06 35.25 -9.11
CA ASP A 456 27.52 35.22 -9.17
C ASP A 456 28.20 36.58 -8.96
N ASP A 457 27.60 37.67 -9.45
CA ASP A 457 28.08 39.04 -9.32
C ASP A 457 27.59 39.76 -8.05
N SER A 458 26.80 39.07 -7.22
CA SER A 458 26.23 39.62 -5.98
C SER A 458 26.73 38.91 -4.71
N GLY A 459 27.73 38.03 -4.82
CA GLY A 459 28.35 37.34 -3.68
C GLY A 459 28.24 35.82 -3.70
N HIS A 460 27.54 35.23 -4.68
CA HIS A 460 27.42 33.77 -4.78
C HIS A 460 28.77 33.11 -5.09
N ARG A 461 29.59 33.73 -5.94
CA ARG A 461 30.91 33.22 -6.34
C ARG A 461 31.86 33.10 -5.16
N GLU A 462 31.75 33.99 -4.19
CA GLU A 462 32.57 34.02 -2.97
C GLU A 462 32.02 33.10 -1.89
N GLN A 463 30.70 33.11 -1.65
CA GLN A 463 30.07 32.38 -0.54
C GLN A 463 29.82 30.90 -0.86
N ALA A 464 29.30 30.59 -2.04
CA ALA A 464 28.81 29.25 -2.34
C ALA A 464 29.93 28.19 -2.35
N PRO A 465 31.10 28.39 -2.98
CA PRO A 465 32.13 27.35 -3.03
C PRO A 465 32.63 26.89 -1.67
N VAL A 466 32.78 27.80 -0.70
CA VAL A 466 33.28 27.48 0.64
C VAL A 466 32.23 26.75 1.48
N VAL A 467 30.96 27.18 1.42
CA VAL A 467 29.87 26.52 2.16
C VAL A 467 29.50 25.19 1.51
N ASN A 468 29.43 25.13 0.18
CA ASN A 468 29.10 23.90 -0.56
C ASN A 468 30.09 22.77 -0.24
N ARG A 469 31.40 23.07 -0.17
CA ARG A 469 32.42 22.07 0.18
C ARG A 469 32.21 21.48 1.57
N VAL A 470 31.73 22.28 2.52
CA VAL A 470 31.38 21.81 3.87
C VAL A 470 30.19 20.85 3.83
N LEU A 471 29.14 21.20 3.07
CA LEU A 471 27.94 20.37 2.94
C LEU A 471 28.20 19.06 2.19
N GLU A 472 29.01 19.12 1.12
CA GLU A 472 29.46 17.94 0.36
C GLU A 472 30.34 16.99 1.19
N GLY A 473 30.86 17.46 2.33
CA GLY A 473 31.57 16.61 3.30
C GLY A 473 30.69 15.61 4.02
N VAL A 474 29.36 15.78 4.02
CA VAL A 474 28.41 14.77 4.51
C VAL A 474 28.07 13.83 3.36
N SER A 475 28.68 12.65 3.36
CA SER A 475 28.47 11.69 2.28
C SER A 475 27.03 11.14 2.28
N GLU A 476 26.57 10.63 1.13
CA GLU A 476 25.28 9.95 1.05
C GLU A 476 25.22 8.74 1.99
N ALA A 477 26.33 8.02 2.16
CA ALA A 477 26.44 6.91 3.10
C ALA A 477 26.24 7.38 4.55
N ASP A 478 26.90 8.45 4.97
CA ASP A 478 26.77 8.98 6.34
C ASP A 478 25.33 9.44 6.61
N ALA A 479 24.72 10.11 5.64
CA ALA A 479 23.33 10.54 5.72
C ALA A 479 22.35 9.35 5.80
N PHE A 480 22.58 8.30 5.02
CA PHE A 480 21.82 7.04 5.09
C PHE A 480 21.91 6.41 6.47
N MET A 481 23.13 6.24 6.99
CA MET A 481 23.35 5.56 8.26
C MET A 481 22.67 6.29 9.41
N ALA A 482 22.84 7.62 9.48
CA ALA A 482 22.19 8.45 10.50
C ALA A 482 20.66 8.38 10.40
N ALA A 483 20.11 8.52 9.19
CA ALA A 483 18.65 8.50 8.98
C ALA A 483 18.04 7.14 9.30
N TYR A 484 18.68 6.04 8.88
CA TYR A 484 18.22 4.69 9.16
C TYR A 484 18.16 4.42 10.66
N GLN A 485 19.20 4.82 11.42
CA GLN A 485 19.23 4.65 12.88
C GLN A 485 18.11 5.45 13.57
N VAL A 486 17.97 6.73 13.22
CA VAL A 486 16.94 7.61 13.79
C VAL A 486 15.53 7.10 13.46
N ALA A 487 15.27 6.72 12.21
CA ALA A 487 13.97 6.20 11.79
C ALA A 487 13.64 4.87 12.47
N THR A 488 14.60 3.95 12.56
CA THR A 488 14.43 2.67 13.25
C THR A 488 14.09 2.88 14.73
N ALA A 489 14.79 3.80 15.41
CA ALA A 489 14.51 4.13 16.80
C ALA A 489 13.11 4.75 16.97
N GLY A 490 12.71 5.65 16.07
CA GLY A 490 11.36 6.24 16.09
C GLY A 490 10.25 5.22 15.90
N ILE A 491 10.39 4.29 14.96
CA ILE A 491 9.44 3.21 14.71
C ILE A 491 9.38 2.25 15.91
N ALA A 492 10.52 1.94 16.53
CA ALA A 492 10.57 1.13 17.75
C ALA A 492 9.85 1.82 18.93
N GLY A 493 10.03 3.13 19.09
CA GLY A 493 9.31 3.92 20.10
C GLY A 493 7.79 3.87 19.91
N LEU A 494 7.33 4.07 18.67
CA LEU A 494 5.90 3.96 18.32
C LEU A 494 5.30 2.61 18.70
N ARG A 495 6.04 1.51 18.47
CA ARG A 495 5.62 0.16 18.88
C ARG A 495 5.52 0.02 20.39
N GLN A 496 6.53 0.49 21.12
CA GLN A 496 6.52 0.42 22.59
C GLN A 496 5.34 1.21 23.18
N GLU A 497 5.05 2.40 22.65
CA GLU A 497 3.89 3.19 23.04
C GLU A 497 2.57 2.45 22.78
N ALA A 498 2.43 1.83 21.61
CA ALA A 498 1.26 1.03 21.28
C ALA A 498 1.11 -0.20 22.20
N GLN A 499 2.20 -0.92 22.49
CA GLN A 499 2.20 -2.05 23.44
C GLN A 499 1.81 -1.61 24.85
N ALA A 500 2.33 -0.46 25.31
CA ALA A 500 2.00 0.09 26.62
C ALA A 500 0.52 0.49 26.72
N LEU A 501 -0.02 1.12 25.67
CA LEU A 501 -1.44 1.48 25.59
C LEU A 501 -2.33 0.23 25.62
N LEU A 502 -1.97 -0.81 24.85
CA LEU A 502 -2.68 -2.09 24.83
C LEU A 502 -2.63 -2.81 26.19
N ALA A 503 -1.48 -2.75 26.88
CA ALA A 503 -1.30 -3.33 28.20
C ALA A 503 -2.19 -2.66 29.26
N ALA A 504 -2.50 -1.37 29.10
CA ALA A 504 -3.32 -0.59 30.02
C ALA A 504 -4.83 -0.95 29.99
N PHE A 505 -5.33 -1.62 28.94
CA PHE A 505 -6.72 -2.07 28.91
C PHE A 505 -6.96 -3.30 29.82
N PRO A 506 -8.10 -3.40 30.53
CA PRO A 506 -8.49 -4.59 31.27
C PRO A 506 -8.57 -5.84 30.36
N ALA A 507 -8.32 -7.04 30.90
CA ALA A 507 -8.36 -8.28 30.12
C ALA A 507 -9.70 -8.53 29.41
N SER A 508 -10.82 -8.05 29.98
CA SER A 508 -12.16 -8.09 29.37
C SER A 508 -12.33 -7.17 28.16
N GLN A 509 -11.43 -6.21 27.97
CA GLN A 509 -11.40 -5.26 26.85
C GLN A 509 -10.24 -5.52 25.88
N LYS A 510 -9.33 -6.46 26.21
CA LYS A 510 -8.28 -6.90 25.29
C LYS A 510 -8.91 -7.81 24.24
N PRO A 511 -8.83 -7.48 22.94
CA PRO A 511 -9.30 -8.37 21.91
C PRO A 511 -8.46 -9.66 21.95
N ALA A 512 -9.09 -10.81 22.16
CA ALA A 512 -8.38 -12.10 22.28
C ALA A 512 -7.73 -12.57 20.97
N ASP A 513 -8.17 -12.01 19.82
CA ASP A 513 -7.84 -12.52 18.47
C ASP A 513 -7.57 -11.40 17.43
N LEU A 514 -7.35 -10.13 17.83
CA LEU A 514 -7.06 -9.05 16.86
C LEU A 514 -5.55 -8.76 16.77
N PRO A 515 -5.00 -8.60 15.54
CA PRO A 515 -3.70 -7.97 15.34
C PRO A 515 -3.69 -6.60 16.03
N THR A 516 -2.71 -6.42 16.88
CA THR A 516 -2.38 -5.16 17.52
C THR A 516 -1.67 -4.29 16.50
N ASP A 517 -2.40 -3.73 15.54
CA ASP A 517 -1.81 -2.78 14.59
C ASP A 517 -1.77 -1.37 15.21
N THR A 518 -0.68 -0.63 14.99
CA THR A 518 -0.57 0.81 15.29
C THR A 518 -0.43 1.60 14.00
N PRO A 519 -1.03 2.79 13.88
CA PRO A 519 -0.83 3.61 12.69
C PRO A 519 0.61 4.14 12.64
N LEU A 520 1.35 3.79 11.59
CA LEU A 520 2.60 4.42 11.21
C LEU A 520 2.28 5.56 10.22
N ASP A 521 2.28 6.79 10.74
CA ASP A 521 2.14 8.01 9.96
C ASP A 521 3.50 8.42 9.39
N LEU A 522 3.62 8.37 8.06
CA LEU A 522 4.87 8.61 7.34
C LEU A 522 5.26 10.10 7.32
N GLU A 523 4.29 11.00 7.44
CA GLU A 523 4.54 12.44 7.57
C GLU A 523 5.16 12.73 8.94
N ARG A 524 4.52 12.23 10.01
CA ARG A 524 5.03 12.40 11.38
C ARG A 524 6.38 11.72 11.59
N LEU A 525 6.60 10.54 10.99
CA LEU A 525 7.91 9.88 10.99
C LEU A 525 8.96 10.77 10.31
N SER A 526 8.66 11.30 9.12
CA SER A 526 9.58 12.15 8.38
C SER A 526 9.93 13.42 9.16
N GLU A 527 8.96 14.11 9.76
CA GLU A 527 9.21 15.29 10.59
C GLU A 527 10.10 14.97 11.80
N GLY A 528 9.81 13.86 12.50
CA GLY A 528 10.61 13.42 13.65
C GLY A 528 12.05 13.07 13.27
N VAL A 529 12.23 12.35 12.15
CA VAL A 529 13.57 12.03 11.62
C VAL A 529 14.32 13.30 11.26
N LEU A 530 13.69 14.23 10.54
CA LEU A 530 14.34 15.47 10.13
C LEU A 530 14.67 16.38 11.31
N ALA A 531 13.81 16.46 12.32
CA ALA A 531 14.10 17.18 13.55
C ALA A 531 15.33 16.59 14.26
N ALA A 532 15.41 15.27 14.39
CA ALA A 532 16.55 14.60 15.01
C ALA A 532 17.86 14.77 14.19
N LEU A 533 17.79 14.63 12.86
CA LEU A 533 18.95 14.88 11.99
C LEU A 533 19.41 16.33 12.03
N CYS A 534 18.46 17.29 12.07
CA CYS A 534 18.82 18.70 12.23
C CYS A 534 19.51 18.96 13.57
N ARG A 535 19.06 18.32 14.66
CA ARG A 535 19.76 18.39 15.95
C ARG A 535 21.17 17.81 15.85
N ILE A 536 21.35 16.65 15.22
CA ILE A 536 22.66 15.98 15.08
C ILE A 536 23.63 16.82 14.25
N TRP A 537 23.17 17.38 13.12
CA TRP A 537 24.04 18.07 12.17
C TRP A 537 24.18 19.57 12.43
N PHE A 538 23.08 20.23 12.80
CA PHE A 538 23.04 21.69 12.95
C PHE A 538 22.94 22.15 14.40
N GLY A 539 22.49 21.30 15.32
CA GLY A 539 22.41 21.57 16.76
C GLY A 539 21.04 22.05 17.22
N VAL A 540 20.16 22.39 16.28
CA VAL A 540 18.77 22.79 16.51
C VAL A 540 17.83 21.83 15.77
N PRO A 541 16.69 21.43 16.36
CA PRO A 541 16.09 21.96 17.59
C PRO A 541 16.84 21.54 18.87
N ASP A 542 17.14 22.52 19.72
CA ASP A 542 17.80 22.37 21.02
C ASP A 542 16.78 22.16 22.16
N GLY A 543 15.48 22.33 21.88
CA GLY A 543 14.39 22.17 22.85
C GLY A 543 14.17 23.39 23.74
N GLN A 544 14.99 24.43 23.62
CA GLN A 544 14.84 25.68 24.37
C GLN A 544 14.56 26.86 23.45
N HIS A 545 15.47 27.14 22.51
CA HIS A 545 15.35 28.26 21.57
C HIS A 545 14.57 27.87 20.32
N VAL A 546 14.74 26.62 19.87
CA VAL A 546 14.05 26.03 18.73
C VAL A 546 13.47 24.68 19.18
N TRP A 547 12.16 24.52 19.04
CA TRP A 547 11.45 23.30 19.40
C TRP A 547 11.47 22.27 18.28
N GLY A 548 11.39 20.99 18.62
CA GLY A 548 11.22 19.90 17.66
C GLY A 548 9.75 19.52 17.50
N THR A 549 9.52 18.22 17.34
CA THR A 549 8.18 17.60 17.22
C THR A 549 7.57 17.22 18.56
N GLU A 550 8.24 17.51 19.67
CA GLU A 550 7.75 17.20 21.01
C GLU A 550 6.52 18.03 21.41
N PHE A 551 5.72 17.46 22.32
CA PHE A 551 4.57 18.15 22.90
C PHE A 551 5.03 19.23 23.86
N HIS A 552 4.42 20.42 23.75
CA HIS A 552 4.61 21.53 24.68
C HIS A 552 3.24 21.98 25.21
N PRO A 553 3.07 22.13 26.54
CA PRO A 553 1.79 22.48 27.12
C PRO A 553 1.37 23.92 26.76
N PRO A 554 0.06 24.22 26.78
CA PRO A 554 -0.43 25.60 26.61
C PRO A 554 0.22 26.54 27.64
N GLY A 555 0.78 27.67 27.18
CA GLY A 555 1.43 28.67 28.03
C GLY A 555 2.96 28.63 28.07
N ALA A 556 3.61 27.63 27.47
CA ALA A 556 5.06 27.66 27.25
C ALA A 556 5.46 28.86 26.36
N ALA A 557 6.61 29.48 26.63
CA ALA A 557 7.11 30.60 25.84
C ALA A 557 7.33 30.16 24.38
N ALA A 558 6.56 30.72 23.45
CA ALA A 558 6.54 30.23 22.06
C ALA A 558 7.93 30.30 21.41
N ALA A 559 8.37 29.18 20.83
CA ALA A 559 9.56 29.07 20.01
C ALA A 559 9.22 28.53 18.61
N PRO A 560 9.99 28.90 17.57
CA PRO A 560 9.83 28.30 16.25
C PRO A 560 10.14 26.80 16.29
N ARG A 561 9.44 26.02 15.48
CA ARG A 561 9.61 24.56 15.39
C ARG A 561 10.46 24.17 14.19
N CYS A 562 11.43 23.29 14.37
CA CYS A 562 12.19 22.67 13.29
C CYS A 562 11.75 21.21 13.11
N PRO A 563 11.36 20.78 11.88
CA PRO A 563 11.47 21.50 10.60
C PRO A 563 10.26 22.38 10.21
N ALA A 564 9.16 22.36 10.96
CA ALA A 564 7.88 22.96 10.55
C ALA A 564 7.94 24.46 10.14
N ALA A 565 8.74 25.28 10.81
CA ALA A 565 8.94 26.69 10.44
C ALA A 565 9.61 26.81 9.06
N LEU A 566 10.60 25.95 8.78
CA LEU A 566 11.34 25.94 7.51
C LEU A 566 10.44 25.54 6.32
N PHE A 567 9.42 24.71 6.54
CA PHE A 567 8.43 24.39 5.50
C PHE A 567 7.66 25.64 5.05
N ARG A 568 7.25 26.49 5.99
CA ARG A 568 6.55 27.74 5.70
C ARG A 568 7.46 28.73 4.96
N VAL A 569 8.71 28.84 5.38
CA VAL A 569 9.72 29.68 4.71
C VAL A 569 9.97 29.18 3.28
N SER A 570 10.15 27.86 3.10
CA SER A 570 10.41 27.26 1.79
C SER A 570 9.28 27.55 0.79
N ARG A 571 8.02 27.40 1.20
CA ARG A 571 6.85 27.71 0.39
C ARG A 571 6.81 29.19 -0.02
N TYR A 572 7.23 30.09 0.86
CA TYR A 572 7.30 31.52 0.59
C TYR A 572 8.45 31.89 -0.37
N VAL A 573 9.67 31.41 -0.10
CA VAL A 573 10.86 31.79 -0.86
C VAL A 573 10.82 31.18 -2.27
N PHE A 574 10.57 29.88 -2.38
CA PHE A 574 10.78 29.16 -3.64
C PHE A 574 9.54 29.03 -4.54
N GLY A 575 8.33 29.28 -4.01
CA GLY A 575 7.11 29.29 -4.81
C GLY A 575 7.11 30.44 -5.83
N PRO A 576 6.63 30.27 -7.08
CA PRO A 576 6.63 31.36 -8.08
C PRO A 576 5.85 32.59 -7.61
N HIS A 577 4.59 32.38 -7.23
CA HIS A 577 3.66 33.46 -6.87
C HIS A 577 2.89 33.14 -5.57
N PRO A 578 3.56 33.19 -4.40
CA PRO A 578 2.93 32.88 -3.13
C PRO A 578 1.78 33.85 -2.81
N THR A 579 0.70 33.33 -2.22
CA THR A 579 -0.43 34.15 -1.79
C THR A 579 -0.05 35.08 -0.62
N PRO A 580 -0.81 36.15 -0.36
CA PRO A 580 -0.53 37.05 0.77
C PRO A 580 -0.39 36.34 2.12
N ASN A 581 -1.20 35.29 2.37
CA ASN A 581 -1.10 34.49 3.60
C ASN A 581 0.21 33.70 3.66
N VAL A 582 0.62 33.04 2.57
CA VAL A 582 1.91 32.34 2.50
C VAL A 582 3.06 33.33 2.73
N CYS A 583 2.97 34.53 2.17
CA CYS A 583 3.96 35.59 2.38
C CYS A 583 4.02 36.05 3.84
N ALA A 584 2.88 36.21 4.52
CA ALA A 584 2.85 36.62 5.92
C ALA A 584 3.44 35.54 6.84
N GLU A 585 3.00 34.30 6.66
CA GLU A 585 3.46 33.16 7.47
C GLU A 585 4.95 32.86 7.24
N GLY A 586 5.41 32.83 5.99
CA GLY A 586 6.81 32.56 5.67
C GLY A 586 7.76 33.63 6.22
N ARG A 587 7.37 34.91 6.14
CA ARG A 587 8.14 36.01 6.74
C ARG A 587 8.22 35.90 8.26
N SER A 588 7.08 35.68 8.92
CA SER A 588 7.04 35.53 10.39
C SER A 588 7.84 34.31 10.86
N ALA A 589 7.69 33.18 10.19
CA ALA A 589 8.39 31.94 10.53
C ALA A 589 9.90 32.08 10.33
N GLY A 590 10.33 32.70 9.22
CA GLY A 590 11.75 32.88 8.91
C GLY A 590 12.46 33.80 9.89
N ARG A 591 11.87 34.97 10.19
CA ARG A 591 12.46 35.90 11.16
C ARG A 591 12.56 35.28 12.54
N GLY A 592 11.47 34.67 13.02
CA GLY A 592 11.47 34.00 14.32
C GLY A 592 12.47 32.85 14.39
N PHE A 593 12.64 32.08 13.30
CA PHE A 593 13.63 31.01 13.23
C PHE A 593 15.07 31.56 13.28
N THR A 594 15.42 32.55 12.46
CA THR A 594 16.76 33.14 12.45
C THR A 594 17.10 33.81 13.78
N GLU A 595 16.17 34.55 14.40
CA GLU A 595 16.34 35.13 15.73
C GLU A 595 16.55 34.07 16.82
N ALA A 596 15.86 32.93 16.72
CA ALA A 596 16.06 31.82 17.64
C ALA A 596 17.43 31.14 17.46
N VAL A 597 17.86 30.94 16.21
CA VAL A 597 19.20 30.42 15.90
C VAL A 597 20.28 31.39 16.40
N ASP A 598 20.10 32.69 16.22
CA ASP A 598 21.04 33.70 16.71
C ASP A 598 21.20 33.66 18.24
N ARG A 599 20.08 33.60 18.98
CA ARG A 599 20.10 33.43 20.43
C ARG A 599 20.76 32.13 20.87
N TRP A 600 20.49 31.04 20.17
CA TRP A 600 21.13 29.75 20.44
C TRP A 600 22.65 29.79 20.21
N LEU A 601 23.10 30.40 19.11
CA LEU A 601 24.53 30.59 18.81
C LEU A 601 25.21 31.50 19.85
N ALA A 602 24.53 32.54 20.33
CA ALA A 602 25.05 33.41 21.37
C ALA A 602 25.14 32.71 22.74
N ALA A 603 24.23 31.77 23.03
CA ALA A 603 24.18 31.04 24.29
C ALA A 603 25.07 29.78 24.31
N THR A 604 25.51 29.28 23.15
CA THR A 604 26.23 28.01 23.03
C THR A 604 27.70 28.24 22.68
N PRO A 605 28.66 27.82 23.51
CA PRO A 605 30.09 27.90 23.19
C PRO A 605 30.42 27.21 21.87
N PHE A 606 31.30 27.81 21.06
CA PHE A 606 31.60 27.35 19.70
C PHE A 606 32.05 25.89 19.65
N GLU A 607 32.83 25.45 20.65
CA GLU A 607 33.37 24.10 20.78
C GLU A 607 32.29 23.06 21.05
N GLN A 608 31.14 23.48 21.60
CA GLN A 608 29.99 22.64 21.89
C GLN A 608 29.00 22.53 20.71
N LEU A 609 29.16 23.38 19.69
CA LEU A 609 28.35 23.28 18.47
C LEU A 609 28.69 21.99 17.70
N PRO A 610 27.76 21.40 16.94
CA PRO A 610 28.07 20.29 16.05
C PRO A 610 29.17 20.64 15.05
N LYS A 611 29.96 19.63 14.65
CA LYS A 611 31.11 19.83 13.76
C LYS A 611 30.74 20.45 12.42
N LEU A 612 29.59 20.07 11.86
CA LEU A 612 29.10 20.68 10.62
C LEU A 612 28.73 22.16 10.83
N THR A 613 28.06 22.51 11.94
CA THR A 613 27.81 23.91 12.30
C THR A 613 29.10 24.70 12.47
N GLN A 614 30.10 24.17 13.19
CA GLN A 614 31.41 24.82 13.34
C GLN A 614 32.03 25.15 11.96
N ALA A 615 32.00 24.18 11.04
CA ALA A 615 32.55 24.32 9.69
C ALA A 615 31.76 25.32 8.84
N ILE A 616 30.42 25.32 8.91
CA ILE A 616 29.56 26.30 8.20
C ILE A 616 29.84 27.72 8.69
N LEU A 617 29.89 27.92 10.01
CA LEU A 617 30.13 29.24 10.60
C LEU A 617 31.53 29.76 10.28
N ALA A 618 32.55 28.88 10.31
CA ALA A 618 33.90 29.23 9.91
C ALA A 618 33.96 29.62 8.42
N ALA A 619 33.40 28.79 7.54
CA ALA A 619 33.36 29.06 6.11
C ALA A 619 32.65 30.38 5.79
N ALA A 620 31.57 30.72 6.51
CA ALA A 620 30.86 31.99 6.34
C ALA A 620 31.67 33.20 6.85
N ARG A 621 32.44 33.06 7.94
CA ARG A 621 33.32 34.13 8.46
C ARG A 621 34.51 34.42 7.55
N ASP A 622 35.01 33.39 6.87
CA ASP A 622 36.16 33.48 5.98
C ASP A 622 35.84 34.11 4.61
N VAL A 623 34.56 34.37 4.32
CA VAL A 623 34.15 35.09 3.11
C VAL A 623 34.70 36.52 3.15
N PRO A 624 35.39 36.99 2.09
CA PRO A 624 35.93 38.35 2.06
C PRO A 624 34.84 39.40 2.27
N GLY A 625 35.02 40.26 3.28
CA GLY A 625 34.05 41.32 3.60
C GLY A 625 32.75 40.81 4.23
N ALA A 626 32.74 39.60 4.79
CA ALA A 626 31.57 39.02 5.45
C ALA A 626 30.94 39.96 6.50
N PRO A 627 29.64 40.29 6.38
CA PRO A 627 28.89 40.93 7.46
C PRO A 627 28.90 40.08 8.74
N ALA A 628 28.84 40.73 9.90
CA ALA A 628 28.91 40.05 11.20
C ALA A 628 27.82 38.98 11.40
N ASP A 629 26.67 39.12 10.74
CA ASP A 629 25.54 38.21 10.82
C ASP A 629 25.43 37.23 9.66
N LEU A 630 26.37 37.26 8.71
CA LEU A 630 26.45 36.28 7.61
C LEU A 630 26.51 34.82 8.13
N PRO A 631 27.25 34.49 9.21
CA PRO A 631 27.27 33.12 9.72
C PRO A 631 25.89 32.59 10.15
N THR A 632 25.12 33.39 10.90
CA THR A 632 23.77 33.03 11.35
C THR A 632 22.82 32.83 10.16
N ARG A 633 22.82 33.77 9.20
CA ARG A 633 21.98 33.70 8.00
C ARG A 633 22.37 32.54 7.08
N THR A 634 23.66 32.24 6.98
CA THR A 634 24.18 31.10 6.21
C THR A 634 23.68 29.79 6.81
N LEU A 635 23.78 29.62 8.13
CA LEU A 635 23.25 28.44 8.82
C LEU A 635 21.73 28.30 8.62
N ALA A 636 20.96 29.37 8.81
CA ALA A 636 19.53 29.37 8.58
C ALA A 636 19.17 29.05 7.12
N GLY A 637 19.93 29.57 6.15
CA GLY A 637 19.77 29.28 4.72
C GLY A 637 20.10 27.83 4.34
N VAL A 638 21.19 27.27 4.89
CA VAL A 638 21.52 25.84 4.73
C VAL A 638 20.39 24.97 5.28
N MET A 639 19.89 25.29 6.47
CA MET A 639 18.75 24.61 7.06
C MET A 639 17.48 24.82 6.25
N LEU A 640 17.26 25.95 5.58
CA LEU A 640 16.12 26.14 4.68
C LEU A 640 16.16 25.20 3.46
N GLY A 641 17.36 24.90 2.94
CA GLY A 641 17.53 24.06 1.75
C GLY A 641 17.30 22.55 1.99
N PHE A 642 17.56 22.05 3.20
CA PHE A 642 17.63 20.61 3.48
C PHE A 642 16.29 19.96 3.89
N PRO A 643 15.67 20.25 5.06
CA PRO A 643 14.49 19.53 5.53
C PRO A 643 13.25 19.67 4.64
N PRO A 644 12.83 20.85 4.14
CA PRO A 644 11.64 20.97 3.29
C PRO A 644 11.72 20.10 2.03
N THR A 645 12.86 20.14 1.33
CA THR A 645 13.09 19.39 0.10
C THR A 645 13.13 17.88 0.37
N THR A 646 13.84 17.47 1.43
CA THR A 646 13.97 16.05 1.79
C THR A 646 12.63 15.48 2.26
N HIS A 647 11.90 16.22 3.11
CA HIS A 647 10.58 15.84 3.61
C HIS A 647 9.60 15.60 2.47
N ALA A 648 9.46 16.58 1.58
CA ALA A 648 8.42 16.54 0.56
C ALA A 648 8.71 15.46 -0.51
N ASN A 649 9.97 15.26 -0.89
CA ASN A 649 10.35 14.17 -1.79
C ASN A 649 10.16 12.78 -1.15
N LEU A 650 10.52 12.62 0.12
CA LEU A 650 10.30 11.38 0.86
C LEU A 650 8.82 11.04 0.96
N LEU A 651 8.00 12.00 1.40
CA LEU A 651 6.57 11.80 1.61
C LEU A 651 5.86 11.54 0.28
N THR A 652 6.18 12.29 -0.78
CA THR A 652 5.63 12.07 -2.12
C THR A 652 5.99 10.68 -2.66
N THR A 653 7.23 10.24 -2.44
CA THR A 653 7.69 8.90 -2.87
C THR A 653 6.94 7.80 -2.13
N LEU A 654 6.95 7.82 -0.80
CA LEU A 654 6.30 6.81 0.00
C LEU A 654 4.78 6.79 -0.22
N ALA A 655 4.15 7.96 -0.34
CA ALA A 655 2.73 8.08 -0.67
C ALA A 655 2.41 7.42 -2.01
N ALA A 656 3.22 7.68 -3.05
CA ALA A 656 3.06 7.02 -4.33
C ALA A 656 3.23 5.51 -4.20
N TRP A 657 4.19 5.03 -3.41
CA TRP A 657 4.43 3.60 -3.21
C TRP A 657 3.32 2.90 -2.44
N VAL A 658 2.70 3.56 -1.47
CA VAL A 658 1.52 3.05 -0.76
C VAL A 658 0.32 2.98 -1.71
N GLN A 659 0.05 4.05 -2.47
CA GLN A 659 -1.08 4.09 -3.41
C GLN A 659 -0.97 3.05 -4.52
N THR A 660 0.23 2.87 -5.07
CA THR A 660 0.50 1.94 -6.20
C THR A 660 0.83 0.53 -5.75
N ARG A 661 0.77 0.26 -4.43
CA ARG A 661 1.21 -1.00 -3.80
C ARG A 661 2.72 -1.31 -3.92
N LYS A 662 3.51 -0.44 -4.57
CA LYS A 662 4.96 -0.61 -4.75
C LYS A 662 5.74 -0.80 -3.45
N LEU A 663 5.26 -0.24 -2.32
CA LEU A 663 5.90 -0.44 -1.00
C LEU A 663 6.01 -1.93 -0.65
N TRP A 664 4.95 -2.70 -0.89
CA TRP A 664 4.91 -4.14 -0.62
C TRP A 664 5.64 -4.96 -1.68
N ASP A 665 5.77 -4.48 -2.92
CA ASP A 665 6.58 -5.14 -3.95
C ASP A 665 8.08 -5.06 -3.63
N VAL A 666 8.51 -3.93 -3.04
CA VAL A 666 9.93 -3.65 -2.75
C VAL A 666 10.37 -4.26 -1.41
N GLN A 667 9.45 -4.45 -0.46
CA GLN A 667 9.77 -5.00 0.86
C GLN A 667 10.44 -6.39 0.83
N PRO A 668 9.95 -7.38 0.06
CA PRO A 668 10.62 -8.68 -0.07
C PRO A 668 12.04 -8.57 -0.62
N LEU A 669 12.24 -7.72 -1.64
CA LEU A 669 13.55 -7.48 -2.24
C LEU A 669 14.53 -6.85 -1.23
N TRP A 670 14.01 -6.02 -0.32
CA TRP A 670 14.80 -5.46 0.77
C TRP A 670 15.14 -6.51 1.84
N HIS A 671 14.21 -7.40 2.18
CA HIS A 671 14.42 -8.44 3.19
C HIS A 671 15.39 -9.56 2.79
N GLU A 672 15.81 -9.62 1.53
CA GLU A 672 16.99 -10.40 1.12
C GLU A 672 18.29 -9.90 1.79
N VAL A 673 18.32 -8.65 2.28
CA VAL A 673 19.43 -8.14 3.09
C VAL A 673 19.43 -8.84 4.45
N PRO A 674 20.54 -9.47 4.87
CA PRO A 674 20.61 -10.15 6.16
C PRO A 674 20.32 -9.20 7.32
N ALA A 675 19.56 -9.65 8.34
CA ALA A 675 19.27 -8.80 9.51
C ALA A 675 20.54 -8.34 10.24
N GLY A 676 21.57 -9.18 10.27
CA GLY A 676 22.87 -8.88 10.86
C GLY A 676 23.81 -8.04 9.99
N ALA A 677 23.38 -7.58 8.81
CA ALA A 677 24.19 -6.70 7.96
C ALA A 677 24.52 -5.39 8.68
N SER A 678 25.77 -4.97 8.60
CA SER A 678 26.26 -3.69 9.09
C SER A 678 25.62 -2.52 8.35
N LEU A 679 25.69 -1.31 8.93
CA LEU A 679 25.13 -0.11 8.30
C LEU A 679 25.74 0.20 6.91
N PRO A 680 27.06 0.04 6.67
CA PRO A 680 27.63 0.21 5.33
C PRO A 680 27.16 -0.85 4.31
N GLU A 681 26.99 -2.10 4.74
CA GLU A 681 26.42 -3.16 3.88
C GLU A 681 24.97 -2.86 3.51
N ARG A 682 24.18 -2.39 4.48
CA ARG A 682 22.80 -1.95 4.26
C ARG A 682 22.71 -0.76 3.30
N TYR A 683 23.62 0.21 3.43
CA TYR A 683 23.71 1.32 2.46
C TYR A 683 23.99 0.80 1.05
N THR A 684 24.99 -0.08 0.90
CA THR A 684 25.34 -0.68 -0.39
C THR A 684 24.15 -1.41 -1.01
N ALA A 685 23.42 -2.18 -0.20
CA ALA A 685 22.20 -2.85 -0.63
C ALA A 685 21.06 -1.88 -0.98
N ALA A 686 20.90 -0.79 -0.22
CA ALA A 686 19.88 0.24 -0.50
C ALA A 686 20.14 0.94 -1.83
N VAL A 687 21.41 1.24 -2.14
CA VAL A 687 21.80 1.79 -3.45
C VAL A 687 21.46 0.81 -4.58
N ALA A 688 21.74 -0.48 -4.41
CA ALA A 688 21.48 -1.48 -5.44
C ALA A 688 19.98 -1.78 -5.63
N ARG A 689 19.20 -1.84 -4.54
CA ARG A 689 17.84 -2.41 -4.52
C ARG A 689 16.73 -1.34 -4.44
N LEU A 690 16.98 -0.23 -3.77
CA LEU A 690 15.97 0.80 -3.49
C LEU A 690 16.13 2.05 -4.36
N ARG A 691 17.37 2.49 -4.59
CA ARG A 691 17.66 3.73 -5.34
C ARG A 691 17.03 3.78 -6.73
N PRO A 692 17.05 2.72 -7.56
CA PRO A 692 16.43 2.77 -8.88
C PRO A 692 14.94 3.12 -8.83
N THR A 693 14.21 2.48 -7.91
CA THR A 693 12.77 2.74 -7.70
C THR A 693 12.53 4.14 -7.13
N LEU A 694 13.36 4.59 -6.18
CA LEU A 694 13.30 5.94 -5.62
C LEU A 694 13.48 6.98 -6.73
N VAL A 695 14.56 6.88 -7.52
CA VAL A 695 14.86 7.82 -8.60
C VAL A 695 13.77 7.82 -9.67
N ALA A 696 13.26 6.66 -10.06
CA ALA A 696 12.13 6.58 -11.00
C ALA A 696 10.88 7.32 -10.48
N THR A 697 10.63 7.27 -9.17
CA THR A 697 9.51 7.97 -8.53
C THR A 697 9.77 9.47 -8.41
N LEU A 698 11.00 9.87 -8.09
CA LEU A 698 11.40 11.28 -8.06
C LEU A 698 11.33 11.92 -9.45
N ASN A 699 11.67 11.19 -10.51
CA ASN A 699 11.55 11.70 -11.88
C ASN A 699 10.11 12.03 -12.27
N LEU A 700 9.15 11.38 -11.63
CA LEU A 700 7.73 11.60 -11.86
C LEU A 700 7.19 12.83 -11.16
N ARG A 701 7.51 12.95 -9.87
CA ARG A 701 6.94 13.96 -8.97
C ARG A 701 8.04 14.51 -8.06
N PRO A 702 9.06 15.18 -8.61
CA PRO A 702 10.06 15.80 -7.77
C PRO A 702 9.42 16.96 -7.01
N THR A 703 9.92 17.24 -5.81
CA THR A 703 9.54 18.43 -5.05
C THR A 703 10.77 19.29 -4.76
N PRO A 704 10.79 20.57 -5.17
CA PRO A 704 9.75 21.27 -5.91
C PRO A 704 9.60 20.74 -7.35
N PHE A 705 8.36 20.71 -7.85
CA PHE A 705 8.11 20.31 -9.25
C PHE A 705 8.62 21.36 -10.23
N GLN A 706 8.55 22.64 -9.83
CA GLN A 706 8.99 23.78 -10.61
C GLN A 706 9.66 24.81 -9.70
N ILE A 707 10.64 25.51 -10.27
CA ILE A 707 11.31 26.65 -9.66
C ILE A 707 11.10 27.87 -10.55
N TRP A 708 11.69 29.01 -10.20
CA TRP A 708 11.58 30.22 -11.02
C TRP A 708 12.87 31.05 -11.04
N ARG A 709 12.99 31.88 -12.08
CA ARG A 709 14.10 32.81 -12.30
C ARG A 709 13.58 34.14 -12.82
N ARG A 710 14.35 35.21 -12.66
CA ARG A 710 14.10 36.50 -13.34
C ARG A 710 15.07 36.66 -14.51
N ALA A 711 14.57 37.04 -15.68
CA ALA A 711 15.43 37.35 -16.82
C ALA A 711 16.23 38.63 -16.55
N ARG A 712 17.54 38.60 -16.81
CA ARG A 712 18.44 39.75 -16.66
C ARG A 712 18.54 40.60 -17.92
N VAL A 713 18.43 39.95 -19.07
CA VAL A 713 18.62 40.56 -20.39
C VAL A 713 17.58 40.07 -21.37
N ASP A 714 17.29 40.89 -22.37
CA ASP A 714 16.51 40.48 -23.53
C ASP A 714 17.26 39.37 -24.29
N HIS A 715 16.58 38.26 -24.55
CA HIS A 715 17.14 37.15 -25.32
C HIS A 715 16.01 36.27 -25.88
N ARG A 716 16.37 35.29 -26.70
CA ARG A 716 15.43 34.30 -27.22
C ARG A 716 15.66 32.96 -26.55
N LEU A 717 14.59 32.34 -26.04
CA LEU A 717 14.59 31.01 -25.43
C LEU A 717 13.60 30.11 -26.20
N GLY A 718 14.15 29.19 -27.00
CA GLY A 718 13.34 28.44 -27.96
C GLY A 718 12.71 29.37 -29.00
N ALA A 719 11.37 29.37 -29.08
CA ALA A 719 10.62 30.26 -29.97
C ALA A 719 10.11 31.55 -29.30
N VAL A 720 10.37 31.75 -28.01
CA VAL A 720 9.86 32.88 -27.23
C VAL A 720 10.93 33.95 -27.05
N ASP A 721 10.56 35.21 -27.31
CA ASP A 721 11.38 36.37 -26.97
C ASP A 721 11.15 36.74 -25.50
N VAL A 722 12.17 36.56 -24.66
CA VAL A 722 12.15 36.82 -23.22
C VAL A 722 12.69 38.23 -22.98
N LYS A 723 11.99 39.02 -22.17
CA LYS A 723 12.36 40.38 -21.81
C LYS A 723 13.04 40.44 -20.45
N ALA A 724 13.98 41.36 -20.28
CA ALA A 724 14.54 41.65 -18.97
C ALA A 724 13.43 41.96 -17.95
N GLY A 725 13.47 41.30 -16.80
CA GLY A 725 12.43 41.38 -15.76
C GLY A 725 11.37 40.28 -15.83
N ASP A 726 11.25 39.55 -16.93
CA ASP A 726 10.28 38.45 -17.05
C ASP A 726 10.55 37.37 -15.99
N THR A 727 9.46 36.78 -15.47
CA THR A 727 9.53 35.61 -14.58
C THR A 727 9.47 34.34 -15.40
N LEU A 728 10.52 33.53 -15.34
CA LEU A 728 10.56 32.21 -15.93
C LEU A 728 10.12 31.17 -14.90
N VAL A 729 9.17 30.31 -15.26
CA VAL A 729 8.74 29.15 -14.46
C VAL A 729 9.38 27.91 -15.07
N VAL A 730 10.33 27.33 -14.35
CA VAL A 730 11.22 26.27 -14.83
C VAL A 730 10.77 24.93 -14.24
N ALA A 731 10.21 24.05 -15.08
CA ALA A 731 9.59 22.82 -14.62
C ALA A 731 10.58 21.65 -14.54
N LEU A 732 11.14 21.43 -13.35
CA LEU A 732 12.04 20.31 -13.07
C LEU A 732 11.35 18.97 -13.33
N GLY A 733 10.12 18.81 -12.86
CA GLY A 733 9.34 17.59 -13.06
C GLY A 733 8.97 17.35 -14.53
N SER A 734 8.70 18.40 -15.30
CA SER A 734 8.48 18.28 -16.74
C SER A 734 9.74 17.77 -17.46
N ALA A 735 10.91 18.30 -17.07
CA ALA A 735 12.19 17.89 -17.63
C ALA A 735 12.53 16.43 -17.30
N THR A 736 12.37 16.00 -16.05
CA THR A 736 12.65 14.62 -15.64
C THR A 736 11.64 13.61 -16.18
N GLN A 737 10.39 14.03 -16.44
CA GLN A 737 9.41 13.20 -17.16
C GLN A 737 9.77 13.02 -18.64
N GLN A 738 10.35 14.05 -19.27
CA GLN A 738 10.79 13.97 -20.67
C GLN A 738 12.10 13.21 -20.83
N ASP A 739 13.06 13.40 -19.92
CA ASP A 739 14.35 12.72 -19.90
C ASP A 739 14.68 12.17 -18.49
N PRO A 740 14.20 10.96 -18.17
CA PRO A 740 14.38 10.34 -16.86
C PRO A 740 15.85 10.02 -16.50
N LEU A 741 16.76 9.98 -17.48
CA LEU A 741 18.18 9.74 -17.22
C LEU A 741 18.86 10.97 -16.59
N ARG A 742 18.23 12.14 -16.66
CA ARG A 742 18.74 13.39 -16.11
C ARG A 742 18.09 13.74 -14.76
N HIS A 743 17.95 12.77 -13.86
CA HIS A 743 17.28 12.95 -12.56
C HIS A 743 17.91 14.05 -11.69
N HIS A 744 19.19 14.38 -11.90
CA HIS A 744 19.87 15.49 -11.22
C HIS A 744 19.21 16.86 -11.48
N VAL A 745 18.44 17.01 -12.56
CA VAL A 745 17.65 18.23 -12.83
C VAL A 745 16.65 18.51 -11.71
N ALA A 746 16.10 17.49 -11.04
CA ALA A 746 15.25 17.66 -9.86
C ALA A 746 15.95 18.42 -8.71
N PHE A 747 17.29 18.49 -8.73
CA PHE A 747 18.13 19.15 -7.74
C PHE A 747 18.88 20.36 -8.31
N GLY A 748 18.40 20.92 -9.42
CA GLY A 748 19.02 22.06 -10.08
C GLY A 748 20.22 21.73 -10.98
N GLY A 749 20.58 20.45 -11.10
CA GLY A 749 21.67 19.98 -11.96
C GLY A 749 22.62 19.01 -11.29
N ASP A 750 23.54 18.46 -12.08
CA ASP A 750 24.62 17.60 -11.57
C ASP A 750 25.83 18.45 -11.17
N ARG A 751 26.27 18.29 -9.91
CA ARG A 751 27.45 19.00 -9.40
C ARG A 751 28.77 18.36 -9.86
N ALA A 752 28.72 17.12 -10.35
CA ALA A 752 29.84 16.41 -10.94
C ALA A 752 29.86 16.50 -12.48
N ASP A 753 29.04 17.37 -13.10
CA ASP A 753 29.01 17.55 -14.55
C ASP A 753 30.41 17.90 -15.07
N PRO A 754 30.98 17.12 -16.02
CA PRO A 754 32.29 17.40 -16.60
C PRO A 754 32.40 18.77 -17.28
N ALA A 755 31.27 19.36 -17.71
CA ALA A 755 31.22 20.69 -18.30
C ALA A 755 31.19 21.82 -17.24
N GLY A 756 31.19 21.46 -15.95
CA GLY A 756 31.06 22.37 -14.82
C GLY A 756 29.65 22.34 -14.22
N PRO A 757 29.53 22.47 -12.89
CA PRO A 757 28.24 22.40 -12.21
C PRO A 757 27.37 23.62 -12.53
N PRO A 758 26.05 23.47 -12.71
CA PRO A 758 25.14 24.62 -12.73
C PRO A 758 25.29 25.44 -11.43
N PRO A 759 25.29 26.78 -11.49
CA PRO A 759 25.66 27.64 -10.36
C PRO A 759 24.91 27.30 -9.05
N HIS A 760 23.60 27.05 -9.16
CA HIS A 760 22.73 26.79 -8.01
C HIS A 760 22.32 25.31 -7.89
N ALA A 761 23.09 24.38 -8.45
CA ALA A 761 22.87 22.96 -8.22
C ALA A 761 23.06 22.61 -6.74
N CYS A 762 22.11 21.85 -6.18
CA CYS A 762 22.01 21.61 -4.74
C CYS A 762 23.25 20.89 -4.17
N PRO A 763 24.00 21.51 -3.24
CA PRO A 763 25.16 20.85 -2.60
C PRO A 763 24.74 19.71 -1.66
N GLY A 764 23.49 19.71 -1.20
CA GLY A 764 22.92 18.70 -0.30
C GLY A 764 22.33 17.48 -1.01
N TYR A 765 22.61 17.25 -2.30
CA TYR A 765 22.06 16.09 -3.04
C TYR A 765 22.33 14.76 -2.32
N GLY A 766 23.59 14.52 -1.93
CA GLY A 766 23.99 13.31 -1.20
C GLY A 766 23.28 13.19 0.15
N MET A 767 23.18 14.29 0.91
CA MET A 767 22.45 14.31 2.18
C MET A 767 20.98 13.93 1.99
N GLY A 768 20.27 14.58 1.06
CA GLY A 768 18.86 14.31 0.81
C GLY A 768 18.61 12.88 0.33
N MET A 769 19.40 12.38 -0.62
CA MET A 769 19.29 11.01 -1.13
C MET A 769 19.57 9.97 -0.03
N GLY A 770 20.62 10.17 0.76
CA GLY A 770 20.97 9.27 1.86
C GLY A 770 19.84 9.21 2.90
N VAL A 771 19.31 10.36 3.31
CA VAL A 771 18.18 10.41 4.25
C VAL A 771 16.96 9.68 3.72
N MET A 772 16.57 9.94 2.46
CA MET A 772 15.42 9.25 1.86
C MET A 772 15.62 7.73 1.83
N LEU A 773 16.78 7.26 1.38
CA LEU A 773 17.12 5.83 1.36
C LEU A 773 17.11 5.22 2.77
N GLY A 774 17.66 5.92 3.76
CA GLY A 774 17.75 5.45 5.14
C GLY A 774 16.38 5.30 5.80
N VAL A 775 15.49 6.30 5.60
CA VAL A 775 14.12 6.22 6.11
C VAL A 775 13.32 5.13 5.39
N ILE A 776 13.41 5.03 4.06
CA ILE A 776 12.74 3.97 3.29
C ILE A 776 13.18 2.59 3.80
N ALA A 777 14.49 2.35 3.94
CA ALA A 777 15.02 1.10 4.47
C ALA A 777 14.46 0.78 5.88
N ALA A 778 14.42 1.76 6.78
CA ALA A 778 13.85 1.58 8.12
C ALA A 778 12.34 1.28 8.10
N VAL A 779 11.58 1.91 7.20
CA VAL A 779 10.15 1.61 7.00
C VAL A 779 9.95 0.19 6.47
N LEU A 780 10.77 -0.26 5.52
CA LEU A 780 10.70 -1.63 5.00
C LEU A 780 11.09 -2.68 6.06
N ASP A 781 12.01 -2.33 6.97
CA ASP A 781 12.36 -3.14 8.15
C ASP A 781 11.36 -3.01 9.31
N ALA A 782 10.36 -2.12 9.20
CA ALA A 782 9.37 -1.95 10.24
C ALA A 782 8.60 -3.25 10.48
N GLY A 783 8.41 -4.13 9.50
CA GLY A 783 7.72 -5.42 9.63
C GLY A 783 6.43 -5.44 8.84
N VAL A 784 5.41 -6.16 9.32
CA VAL A 784 4.13 -6.29 8.60
C VAL A 784 3.42 -4.95 8.56
N MET A 785 3.27 -4.40 7.35
CA MET A 785 2.52 -3.18 7.08
C MET A 785 1.26 -3.50 6.28
N ARG A 786 0.13 -2.86 6.60
CA ARG A 786 -1.13 -2.97 5.86
C ARG A 786 -1.59 -1.60 5.36
N SER A 787 -2.23 -1.59 4.20
CA SER A 787 -2.85 -0.38 3.66
C SER A 787 -4.03 0.04 4.53
N THR A 788 -4.06 1.30 4.95
CA THR A 788 -5.23 1.92 5.61
C THR A 788 -6.20 2.56 4.62
N GLY A 789 -5.80 2.68 3.35
CA GLY A 789 -6.47 3.50 2.34
C GLY A 789 -5.97 4.95 2.31
N SER A 790 -5.28 5.41 3.37
CA SER A 790 -4.51 6.64 3.34
C SER A 790 -3.20 6.43 2.58
N PRO A 791 -2.75 7.39 1.75
CA PRO A 791 -1.44 7.32 1.11
C PRO A 791 -0.28 7.49 2.10
N THR A 792 -0.50 8.17 3.23
CA THR A 792 0.57 8.54 4.16
C THR A 792 0.51 7.76 5.48
N VAL A 793 -0.45 6.85 5.64
CA VAL A 793 -0.60 6.05 6.87
C VAL A 793 -0.70 4.57 6.52
N VAL A 794 0.16 3.77 7.12
CA VAL A 794 0.09 2.30 7.06
C VAL A 794 -0.18 1.75 8.46
N ALA A 795 -0.91 0.65 8.55
CA ALA A 795 -1.09 -0.05 9.82
C ALA A 795 0.13 -0.95 10.01
N LEU A 796 0.86 -0.77 11.11
CA LEU A 796 2.06 -1.52 11.44
C LEU A 796 1.74 -2.52 12.55
N ALA A 797 2.04 -3.79 12.34
CA ALA A 797 1.86 -4.81 13.38
C ALA A 797 2.80 -4.55 14.59
N VAL A 798 2.24 -4.68 15.80
CA VAL A 798 2.88 -4.42 17.10
C VAL A 798 2.98 -5.66 17.96
#